data_AF-A0A3L6JDZ9-F1
#
_entry.id   AF-A0A3L6JDZ9-F1
#
_cell.length_a   1.000
_cell.length_b   1.000
_cell.length_c   1.000
_cell.angle_alpha   90.00
_cell.angle_beta   90.00
_cell.angle_gamma   90.00
#
_symmetry.space_group_name_H-M   'P 1'
#
loop_
_entity.id
_entity.type
_entity.pdbx_description
1 polymer ?
#
loop_
_entity_poly.entity_id
_entity_poly.type
_entity_poly.pdbx_seq_one_letter_code
_entity_poly.pdbx_strand_id
1 'polypeptide(L)'
;MGLGLIGAVTESSEDVLTSLFGMPVNLDLVSPHVMLVAGKRGSGKSYTLGLISEELARAMARKEIEVAVVVIDTVDVFRQVIEPNTDQGDLLRKWGLEAQGFPAAVYIPRRAFSHLPDEVKKRSKLFPLAISPSELSLSDWAYVLEKSGILSTAIENLINDVIDSLRRGYTRETGKEEPPRSDFSIQDMIQCVDANAGLSDLYKPATRTALVQRLRRAQHLGVFHPGGTSAQDLAVAGRITIVDVAPLGSDADAVLAILTNMLSRQILTYRMAWTDEGTSAREELPPTWLIVDEAQTLVPRSGSTPAKDAIVSYAKLGRRFGCSLVLCTQQPSAVSDEAISQADIVISHSLSHDADIKALQQRAPAVMPEEFKDKAFISGLPRGVALVFDQSTENRRGFVMQARPRMSKHGGTDRVSALLEATKLLPPEAPESEVGAPTIGGRASEDEAGRPAELPGVPRPPLKLSREDWNVLDGWIREYVKALFERQKREYAITEESAPRIGEASSEALGAAVSEETPSIPFESTSHIDYSDIAARKFGALSETLLEKAMERQVLYAKSSHEFLFKKDSEYRETVTVRRTGVEGVTFLQSVVATLMSLGLAVDSIRHTEGFTFVLMRKDAMRASISVGVSEESACVPVVIIGPDRKAVSSLSAKVRSSVR
;
A
#
# COMPACT_ATOMS: atom_id res chain seq x y z
N MET A 1 11.66 2.87 -16.42
CA MET A 1 11.82 2.06 -15.20
C MET A 1 10.47 2.00 -14.51
N GLY A 2 10.12 0.86 -13.93
CA GLY A 2 8.88 0.64 -13.19
C GLY A 2 7.66 0.36 -14.07
N LEU A 3 7.85 -0.19 -15.26
CA LEU A 3 6.78 -0.62 -16.16
C LEU A 3 6.72 -2.14 -16.22
N GLY A 4 5.53 -2.71 -16.02
CA GLY A 4 5.29 -4.15 -16.03
C GLY A 4 4.51 -4.61 -17.26
N LEU A 5 5.04 -5.55 -18.03
CA LEU A 5 4.35 -6.07 -19.22
C LEU A 5 3.18 -6.96 -18.80
N ILE A 6 1.94 -6.55 -19.09
CA ILE A 6 0.72 -7.32 -18.73
C ILE A 6 0.04 -7.97 -19.94
N GLY A 7 0.33 -7.52 -21.16
CA GLY A 7 -0.28 -8.06 -22.36
C GLY A 7 0.12 -7.34 -23.64
N ALA A 8 -0.67 -7.53 -24.68
CA ALA A 8 -0.53 -6.82 -25.95
C ALA A 8 -1.92 -6.42 -26.48
N VAL A 9 -1.99 -5.30 -27.20
CA VAL A 9 -3.22 -4.80 -27.81
C VAL A 9 -3.66 -5.75 -28.93
N THR A 10 -4.96 -6.06 -29.00
CA THR A 10 -5.53 -6.97 -30.01
C THR A 10 -6.46 -6.28 -31.01
N GLU A 11 -6.65 -4.98 -30.90
CA GLU A 11 -7.41 -4.21 -31.90
C GLU A 11 -6.57 -3.94 -33.14
N SER A 12 -7.14 -4.24 -34.31
CA SER A 12 -6.58 -3.84 -35.60
C SER A 12 -7.30 -2.60 -36.13
N SER A 13 -6.54 -1.68 -36.73
CA SER A 13 -7.09 -0.58 -37.54
C SER A 13 -7.02 -0.98 -39.01
N GLU A 14 -7.95 -0.51 -39.85
CA GLU A 14 -7.85 -0.67 -41.31
C GLU A 14 -6.63 0.07 -41.87
N ASP A 15 -6.22 1.14 -41.19
CA ASP A 15 -4.97 1.83 -41.47
C ASP A 15 -3.82 1.18 -40.67
N VAL A 16 -2.96 0.46 -41.40
CA VAL A 16 -1.81 -0.26 -40.86
C VAL A 16 -0.83 0.68 -40.14
N LEU A 17 -0.74 1.95 -40.55
CA LEU A 17 0.20 2.91 -39.94
C LEU A 17 -0.26 3.41 -38.57
N THR A 18 -1.56 3.33 -38.28
CA THR A 18 -2.15 3.74 -36.99
C THR A 18 -2.59 2.55 -36.14
N SER A 19 -2.42 1.32 -36.64
CA SER A 19 -2.75 0.12 -35.88
C SER A 19 -1.78 -0.09 -34.72
N LEU A 20 -2.34 -0.24 -33.52
CA LEU A 20 -1.62 -0.62 -32.32
C LEU A 20 -1.61 -2.14 -32.10
N PHE A 21 -2.02 -2.95 -33.09
CA PHE A 21 -2.10 -4.40 -32.96
C PHE A 21 -0.73 -4.98 -32.59
N GLY A 22 -0.69 -5.80 -31.53
CA GLY A 22 0.53 -6.40 -31.01
C GLY A 22 1.42 -5.47 -30.19
N MET A 23 1.07 -4.19 -30.05
CA MET A 23 1.82 -3.27 -29.19
C MET A 23 1.76 -3.74 -27.73
N PRO A 24 2.89 -3.72 -27.00
CA PRO A 24 2.94 -4.16 -25.62
C PRO A 24 2.13 -3.23 -24.71
N VAL A 25 1.34 -3.82 -23.83
CA VAL A 25 0.60 -3.11 -22.78
C VAL A 25 1.39 -3.23 -21.50
N ASN A 26 1.92 -2.10 -21.03
CA ASN A 26 2.69 -2.02 -19.80
C ASN A 26 1.90 -1.29 -18.72
N LEU A 27 1.90 -1.82 -17.51
CA LEU A 27 1.32 -1.23 -16.31
C LEU A 27 2.37 -0.37 -15.59
N ASP A 28 2.00 0.83 -15.15
CA ASP A 28 2.82 1.62 -14.22
C ASP A 28 2.81 0.96 -12.83
N LEU A 29 3.99 0.60 -12.35
CA LEU A 29 4.20 -0.05 -11.06
C LEU A 29 4.78 0.92 -10.01
N VAL A 30 5.15 2.13 -10.42
CA VAL A 30 5.73 3.18 -9.56
C VAL A 30 4.63 3.99 -8.91
N SER A 31 3.66 4.43 -9.71
CA SER A 31 2.54 5.22 -9.21
C SER A 31 1.58 4.36 -8.40
N PRO A 32 0.96 4.92 -7.35
CA PRO A 32 -0.04 4.19 -6.61
C PRO A 32 -1.41 4.23 -7.32
N HIS A 33 -2.02 3.05 -7.45
CA HIS A 33 -3.22 2.82 -8.25
C HIS A 33 -4.37 2.23 -7.41
N VAL A 34 -5.60 2.50 -7.83
CA VAL A 34 -6.76 1.72 -7.44
C VAL A 34 -7.26 1.01 -8.69
N MET A 35 -7.19 -0.31 -8.69
CA MET A 35 -7.51 -1.13 -9.86
C MET A 35 -8.73 -1.97 -9.60
N LEU A 36 -9.60 -2.11 -10.60
CA LEU A 36 -10.67 -3.11 -10.62
C LEU A 36 -10.39 -4.16 -11.69
N VAL A 37 -10.37 -5.44 -11.29
CA VAL A 37 -10.28 -6.58 -12.20
C VAL A 37 -11.60 -7.36 -12.16
N ALA A 38 -12.36 -7.34 -13.26
CA ALA A 38 -13.70 -7.94 -13.32
C ALA A 38 -13.80 -9.06 -14.36
N GLY A 39 -14.77 -9.97 -14.20
CA GLY A 39 -15.03 -11.07 -15.13
C GLY A 39 -15.64 -12.33 -14.51
N LYS A 40 -16.34 -13.15 -15.29
CA LYS A 40 -16.92 -14.43 -14.84
C LYS A 40 -15.85 -15.46 -14.42
N ARG A 41 -16.25 -16.55 -13.75
CA ARG A 41 -15.33 -17.67 -13.43
C ARG A 41 -14.65 -18.18 -14.71
N GLY A 42 -13.34 -18.44 -14.62
CA GLY A 42 -12.55 -18.98 -15.73
C GLY A 42 -12.20 -17.98 -16.85
N SER A 43 -12.61 -16.71 -16.75
CA SER A 43 -12.35 -15.72 -17.81
C SER A 43 -10.90 -15.22 -17.88
N GLY A 44 -10.19 -15.23 -16.75
CA GLY A 44 -8.79 -14.76 -16.68
C GLY A 44 -8.47 -13.79 -15.54
N LYS A 45 -9.42 -13.46 -14.64
CA LYS A 45 -9.20 -12.52 -13.54
C LYS A 45 -8.01 -12.84 -12.62
N SER A 46 -8.03 -13.97 -11.90
CA SER A 46 -6.95 -14.36 -10.98
C SER A 46 -5.63 -14.58 -11.72
N TYR A 47 -5.70 -14.91 -13.01
CA TYR A 47 -4.54 -14.95 -13.89
C TYR A 47 -3.94 -13.55 -14.10
N THR A 48 -4.76 -12.52 -14.34
CA THR A 48 -4.32 -11.11 -14.38
C THR A 48 -3.76 -10.63 -13.04
N LEU A 49 -4.36 -10.98 -11.90
CA LEU A 49 -3.78 -10.68 -10.59
C LEU A 49 -2.39 -11.31 -10.41
N GLY A 50 -2.24 -12.53 -10.91
CA GLY A 50 -0.95 -13.23 -10.95
C GLY A 50 0.07 -12.49 -11.81
N LEU A 51 -0.32 -12.02 -13.00
CA LEU A 51 0.53 -11.21 -13.86
C LEU A 51 1.00 -9.92 -13.20
N ILE A 52 0.09 -9.19 -12.53
CA ILE A 52 0.43 -7.98 -11.78
C ILE A 52 1.46 -8.32 -10.69
N SER A 53 1.24 -9.41 -9.95
CA SER A 53 2.17 -9.87 -8.92
C SER A 53 3.55 -10.25 -9.49
N GLU A 54 3.60 -10.95 -10.63
CA GLU A 54 4.85 -11.29 -11.33
C GLU A 54 5.64 -10.05 -11.74
N GLU A 55 4.97 -9.05 -12.32
CA GLU A 55 5.63 -7.84 -12.79
C GLU A 55 6.12 -6.97 -11.62
N LEU A 56 5.35 -6.88 -10.52
CA LEU A 56 5.80 -6.27 -9.28
C LEU A 56 7.07 -6.98 -8.76
N ALA A 57 7.08 -8.32 -8.73
CA ALA A 57 8.26 -9.08 -8.31
C ALA A 57 9.48 -8.84 -9.19
N ARG A 58 9.30 -8.74 -10.51
CA ARG A 58 10.39 -8.44 -11.45
C ARG A 58 10.92 -7.04 -11.26
N ALA A 59 10.05 -6.05 -11.13
CA ALA A 59 10.45 -4.67 -10.89
C ALA A 59 11.19 -4.52 -9.56
N MET A 60 10.73 -5.20 -8.50
CA MET A 60 11.43 -5.27 -7.21
C MET A 60 12.80 -5.95 -7.34
N ALA A 61 12.88 -7.09 -8.04
CA ALA A 61 14.15 -7.80 -8.25
C ALA A 61 15.18 -6.97 -9.05
N ARG A 62 14.71 -6.13 -9.96
CA ARG A 62 15.53 -5.17 -10.72
C ARG A 62 15.84 -3.88 -9.97
N LYS A 63 15.32 -3.73 -8.73
CA LYS A 63 15.43 -2.51 -7.91
C LYS A 63 14.85 -1.27 -8.60
N GLU A 64 13.84 -1.46 -9.45
CA GLU A 64 13.12 -0.36 -10.10
C GLU A 64 12.06 0.25 -9.18
N ILE A 65 11.55 -0.56 -8.24
CA ILE A 65 10.58 -0.17 -7.21
C ILE A 65 10.95 -0.85 -5.89
N GLU A 66 10.56 -0.23 -4.78
CA GLU A 66 10.68 -0.79 -3.43
C GLU A 66 9.31 -0.75 -2.75
N VAL A 67 8.55 -1.83 -2.91
CA VAL A 67 7.18 -1.96 -2.40
C VAL A 67 7.00 -3.29 -1.69
N ALA A 68 5.95 -3.43 -0.89
CA ALA A 68 5.43 -4.73 -0.46
C ALA A 68 4.21 -5.12 -1.28
N VAL A 69 4.01 -6.43 -1.50
CA VAL A 69 2.82 -6.95 -2.17
C VAL A 69 2.12 -7.92 -1.22
N VAL A 70 0.87 -7.63 -0.87
CA VAL A 70 0.04 -8.49 -0.01
C VAL A 70 -1.18 -8.95 -0.81
N VAL A 71 -1.26 -10.26 -1.05
CA VAL A 71 -2.36 -10.91 -1.79
C VAL A 71 -3.27 -11.62 -0.79
N ILE A 72 -4.54 -11.22 -0.75
CA ILE A 72 -5.59 -11.91 -0.01
C ILE A 72 -6.22 -12.96 -0.93
N ASP A 73 -5.87 -14.24 -0.71
CA ASP A 73 -6.29 -15.38 -1.52
C ASP A 73 -7.43 -16.14 -0.84
N THR A 74 -8.59 -16.14 -1.49
CA THR A 74 -9.79 -16.84 -1.03
C THR A 74 -9.92 -18.26 -1.59
N VAL A 75 -9.20 -18.61 -2.67
CA VAL A 75 -9.46 -19.84 -3.46
C VAL A 75 -8.19 -20.68 -3.70
N ASP A 76 -7.09 -20.42 -2.99
CA ASP A 76 -5.80 -21.15 -3.10
C ASP A 76 -5.28 -21.21 -4.55
N VAL A 77 -5.12 -20.03 -5.18
CA VAL A 77 -4.71 -19.91 -6.59
C VAL A 77 -3.31 -19.31 -6.72
N PHE A 78 -2.85 -18.54 -5.74
CA PHE A 78 -1.65 -17.72 -5.86
C PHE A 78 -0.38 -18.38 -5.34
N ARG A 79 -0.45 -19.35 -4.41
CA ARG A 79 0.75 -19.95 -3.79
C ARG A 79 1.71 -20.62 -4.77
N GLN A 80 1.21 -21.07 -5.93
CA GLN A 80 2.02 -21.72 -6.97
C GLN A 80 2.94 -20.76 -7.72
N VAL A 81 2.85 -19.44 -7.46
CA VAL A 81 3.73 -18.41 -8.03
C VAL A 81 5.22 -18.70 -7.77
N ILE A 82 5.55 -19.49 -6.75
CA ILE A 82 6.92 -19.90 -6.42
C ILE A 82 7.53 -20.89 -7.43
N GLU A 83 6.70 -21.56 -8.24
CA GLU A 83 7.13 -22.55 -9.23
C GLU A 83 7.17 -21.94 -10.65
N PRO A 84 8.13 -22.32 -11.50
CA PRO A 84 8.14 -21.89 -12.90
C PRO A 84 7.03 -22.55 -13.72
N ASN A 85 6.48 -21.82 -14.70
CA ASN A 85 5.48 -22.35 -15.63
C ASN A 85 6.11 -23.15 -16.77
N THR A 86 6.37 -24.43 -16.53
CA THR A 86 6.90 -25.35 -17.56
C THR A 86 5.84 -25.78 -18.58
N ASP A 87 4.56 -25.67 -18.24
CA ASP A 87 3.45 -26.19 -19.05
C ASP A 87 3.23 -25.37 -20.34
N GLN A 88 3.65 -24.11 -20.35
CA GLN A 88 3.44 -23.17 -21.46
C GLN A 88 4.74 -22.63 -22.06
N GLY A 89 5.84 -23.39 -22.00
CA GLY A 89 7.17 -22.95 -22.45
C GLY A 89 7.21 -22.43 -23.91
N ASP A 90 6.48 -23.04 -24.83
CA ASP A 90 6.40 -22.58 -26.22
C ASP A 90 5.69 -21.24 -26.37
N LEU A 91 4.62 -21.03 -25.59
CA LEU A 91 3.88 -19.77 -25.60
C LEU A 91 4.70 -18.65 -24.96
N LEU A 92 5.41 -18.94 -23.86
CA LEU A 92 6.34 -18.00 -23.24
C LEU A 92 7.42 -17.54 -24.24
N ARG A 93 8.04 -18.47 -24.97
CA ARG A 93 9.05 -18.15 -26.00
C ARG A 93 8.50 -17.24 -27.11
N LYS A 94 7.26 -17.46 -27.56
CA LYS A 94 6.59 -16.58 -28.54
C LYS A 94 6.42 -15.14 -28.05
N TRP A 95 6.34 -14.94 -26.74
CA TRP A 95 6.25 -13.64 -26.10
C TRP A 95 7.60 -13.09 -25.64
N GLY A 96 8.72 -13.77 -25.96
CA GLY A 96 10.05 -13.37 -25.50
C GLY A 96 10.26 -13.52 -24.00
N LEU A 97 9.56 -14.47 -23.37
CA LEU A 97 9.60 -14.72 -21.93
C LEU A 97 10.11 -16.13 -21.62
N GLU A 98 10.58 -16.31 -20.39
CA GLU A 98 11.06 -17.60 -19.87
C GLU A 98 10.28 -17.99 -18.62
N ALA A 99 10.15 -19.29 -18.38
CA ALA A 99 9.49 -19.81 -17.20
C ALA A 99 10.32 -19.50 -15.95
N GLN A 100 9.68 -18.90 -14.93
CA GLN A 100 10.35 -18.51 -13.70
C GLN A 100 9.36 -18.51 -12.52
N GLY A 101 9.79 -18.99 -11.36
CA GLY A 101 9.08 -18.83 -10.10
C GLY A 101 9.49 -17.54 -9.38
N PHE A 102 8.56 -16.95 -8.63
CA PHE A 102 8.80 -15.73 -7.86
C PHE A 102 8.80 -16.02 -6.36
N PRO A 103 9.75 -15.48 -5.59
CA PRO A 103 9.79 -15.68 -4.16
C PRO A 103 8.56 -15.06 -3.50
N ALA A 104 7.74 -15.90 -2.86
CA ALA A 104 6.60 -15.49 -2.05
C ALA A 104 6.65 -16.12 -0.65
N ALA A 105 6.11 -15.43 0.35
CA ALA A 105 5.82 -15.95 1.68
C ALA A 105 4.33 -16.27 1.78
N VAL A 106 3.97 -17.50 2.15
CA VAL A 106 2.58 -17.94 2.17
C VAL A 106 2.12 -18.13 3.61
N TYR A 107 1.21 -17.27 4.07
CA TYR A 107 0.65 -17.31 5.41
C TYR A 107 -0.64 -18.12 5.40
N ILE A 108 -0.69 -19.17 6.22
CA ILE A 108 -1.86 -20.04 6.37
C ILE A 108 -2.28 -20.08 7.84
N PRO A 109 -3.57 -20.33 8.16
CA PRO A 109 -4.06 -20.42 9.54
C PRO A 109 -3.13 -21.22 10.45
N ARG A 110 -2.79 -20.67 11.62
CA ARG A 110 -1.84 -21.26 12.57
C ARG A 110 -2.15 -22.72 12.88
N ARG A 111 -3.43 -23.08 13.04
CA ARG A 111 -3.84 -24.48 13.24
C ARG A 111 -3.43 -25.35 12.05
N ALA A 112 -3.77 -24.97 10.82
CA ALA A 112 -3.36 -25.70 9.63
C ALA A 112 -1.83 -25.81 9.50
N PHE A 113 -1.11 -24.72 9.78
CA PHE A 113 0.35 -24.69 9.76
C PHE A 113 0.99 -25.69 10.72
N SER A 114 0.50 -25.75 11.96
CA SER A 114 1.12 -26.55 13.03
C SER A 114 1.11 -28.05 12.75
N HIS A 115 0.12 -28.53 11.97
CA HIS A 115 -0.06 -29.95 11.66
C HIS A 115 0.71 -30.40 10.41
N LEU A 116 1.38 -29.48 9.69
CA LEU A 116 2.15 -29.83 8.50
C LEU A 116 3.57 -30.29 8.85
N PRO A 117 4.15 -31.24 8.10
CA PRO A 117 5.57 -31.59 8.22
C PRO A 117 6.49 -30.39 7.90
N ASP A 118 7.62 -30.29 8.58
CA ASP A 118 8.56 -29.17 8.41
C ASP A 118 9.17 -29.08 7.00
N GLU A 119 9.32 -30.22 6.33
CA GLU A 119 9.75 -30.29 4.93
C GLU A 119 8.76 -29.57 3.99
N VAL A 120 7.45 -29.75 4.23
CA VAL A 120 6.38 -29.08 3.46
C VAL A 120 6.39 -27.59 3.76
N LYS A 121 6.52 -27.20 5.04
CA LYS A 121 6.60 -25.79 5.46
C LYS A 121 7.75 -25.06 4.77
N LYS A 122 8.96 -25.64 4.78
CA LYS A 122 10.14 -25.04 4.17
C LYS A 122 10.05 -24.98 2.65
N ARG A 123 9.66 -26.08 1.99
CA ARG A 123 9.56 -26.16 0.53
C ARG A 123 8.55 -25.16 -0.04
N SER A 124 7.41 -25.00 0.63
CA SER A 124 6.33 -24.11 0.20
C SER A 124 6.38 -22.72 0.83
N LYS A 125 7.45 -22.39 1.58
CA LYS A 125 7.64 -21.11 2.28
C LYS A 125 6.41 -20.70 3.10
N LEU A 126 5.88 -21.66 3.86
CA LEU A 126 4.69 -21.46 4.69
C LEU A 126 5.04 -20.76 6.00
N PHE A 127 4.15 -19.88 6.45
CA PHE A 127 4.23 -19.17 7.71
C PHE A 127 2.88 -19.25 8.46
N PRO A 128 2.88 -19.23 9.80
CA PRO A 128 1.65 -19.24 10.57
C PRO A 128 0.97 -17.87 10.52
N LEU A 129 -0.31 -17.87 10.15
CA LEU A 129 -1.20 -16.72 10.23
C LEU A 129 -1.97 -16.77 11.55
N ALA A 130 -1.87 -15.70 12.34
CA ALA A 130 -2.61 -15.55 13.57
C ALA A 130 -3.19 -14.14 13.72
N ILE A 131 -4.31 -14.04 14.44
CA ILE A 131 -4.95 -12.79 14.84
C ILE A 131 -4.81 -12.68 16.35
N SER A 132 -4.29 -11.55 16.83
CA SER A 132 -4.27 -11.31 18.26
C SER A 132 -5.68 -10.99 18.77
N PRO A 133 -6.22 -11.74 19.75
CA PRO A 133 -7.50 -11.40 20.39
C PRO A 133 -7.47 -10.01 21.02
N SER A 134 -6.29 -9.56 21.46
CA SER A 134 -6.16 -8.21 21.96
C SER A 134 -6.44 -7.23 20.83
N GLU A 135 -5.79 -7.28 19.68
CA GLU A 135 -5.88 -6.25 18.61
C GLU A 135 -7.29 -5.99 18.03
N LEU A 136 -8.24 -6.91 18.22
CA LEU A 136 -9.62 -6.77 17.73
C LEU A 136 -10.39 -5.64 18.41
N SER A 137 -11.18 -4.91 17.61
CA SER A 137 -12.20 -3.98 18.08
C SER A 137 -13.48 -4.72 18.53
N LEU A 138 -14.38 -4.04 19.24
CA LEU A 138 -15.67 -4.61 19.62
C LEU A 138 -16.51 -5.05 18.41
N SER A 139 -16.48 -4.27 17.33
CA SER A 139 -17.16 -4.62 16.07
C SER A 139 -16.54 -5.84 15.40
N ASP A 140 -15.21 -6.03 15.49
CA ASP A 140 -14.58 -7.24 14.98
C ASP A 140 -15.03 -8.45 15.80
N TRP A 141 -15.03 -8.33 17.12
CA TRP A 141 -15.54 -9.38 18.02
C TRP A 141 -17.00 -9.73 17.76
N ALA A 142 -17.85 -8.74 17.53
CA ALA A 142 -19.25 -8.98 17.17
C ALA A 142 -19.37 -9.86 15.92
N TYR A 143 -18.53 -9.64 14.92
CA TYR A 143 -18.48 -10.44 13.69
C TYR A 143 -17.89 -11.84 13.89
N VAL A 144 -16.87 -11.98 14.75
CA VAL A 144 -16.32 -13.31 15.13
C VAL A 144 -17.39 -14.16 15.82
N LEU A 145 -18.13 -13.56 16.74
CA LEU A 145 -19.05 -14.27 17.63
C LEU A 145 -20.40 -14.54 16.94
N GLU A 146 -20.87 -13.63 16.09
CA GLU A 146 -22.13 -13.77 15.34
C GLU A 146 -21.94 -13.40 13.86
N LYS A 147 -22.46 -14.24 12.96
CA LYS A 147 -22.29 -14.04 11.50
C LYS A 147 -22.92 -12.75 10.97
N SER A 148 -23.94 -12.24 11.65
CA SER A 148 -24.56 -10.95 11.33
C SER A 148 -23.74 -9.75 11.79
N GLY A 149 -22.73 -9.95 12.64
CA GLY A 149 -22.03 -8.88 13.35
C GLY A 149 -22.87 -8.16 14.39
N ILE A 150 -24.06 -8.69 14.73
CA ILE A 150 -24.99 -8.06 15.68
C ILE A 150 -25.05 -8.92 16.94
N LEU A 151 -24.63 -8.33 18.07
CA LEU A 151 -24.76 -8.91 19.39
C LEU A 151 -25.96 -8.28 20.13
N SER A 152 -26.50 -9.01 21.11
CA SER A 152 -27.40 -8.37 22.08
C SER A 152 -26.59 -7.42 22.97
N THR A 153 -27.19 -6.30 23.38
CA THR A 153 -26.54 -5.29 24.25
C THR A 153 -25.88 -5.92 25.49
N ALA A 154 -26.50 -6.93 26.10
CA ALA A 154 -25.93 -7.61 27.27
C ALA A 154 -24.62 -8.37 26.96
N ILE A 155 -24.51 -8.99 25.78
CA ILE A 155 -23.30 -9.71 25.36
C ILE A 155 -22.23 -8.71 24.92
N GLU A 156 -22.62 -7.63 24.23
CA GLU A 156 -21.72 -6.57 23.79
C GLU A 156 -21.05 -5.87 24.97
N ASN A 157 -21.82 -5.48 25.99
CA ASN A 157 -21.29 -4.90 27.22
C ASN A 157 -20.39 -5.91 27.96
N LEU A 158 -20.82 -7.18 28.05
CA LEU A 158 -20.04 -8.21 28.72
C LEU A 158 -18.68 -8.42 28.05
N ILE A 159 -18.61 -8.52 26.71
CA ILE A 159 -17.32 -8.68 26.03
C ILE A 159 -16.44 -7.44 26.20
N ASN A 160 -17.02 -6.24 26.18
CA ASN A 160 -16.27 -5.03 26.46
C ASN A 160 -15.67 -5.04 27.87
N ASP A 161 -16.48 -5.38 28.88
CA ASP A 161 -16.04 -5.44 30.28
C ASP A 161 -14.99 -6.54 30.51
N VAL A 162 -15.08 -7.67 29.79
CA VAL A 162 -14.05 -8.73 29.80
C VAL A 162 -12.73 -8.19 29.26
N ILE A 163 -12.77 -7.51 28.11
CA ILE A 163 -11.57 -6.92 27.50
C ILE A 163 -10.96 -5.87 28.43
N ASP A 164 -11.78 -4.99 29.02
CA ASP A 164 -11.32 -3.97 29.95
C ASP A 164 -10.77 -4.56 31.25
N SER A 165 -11.41 -5.59 31.79
CA SER A 165 -10.94 -6.32 32.97
C SER A 165 -9.58 -6.99 32.74
N LEU A 166 -9.38 -7.62 31.59
CA LEU A 166 -8.08 -8.21 31.23
C LEU A 166 -6.99 -7.13 31.13
N ARG A 167 -7.31 -5.96 30.58
CA ARG A 167 -6.36 -4.86 30.42
C ARG A 167 -6.02 -4.15 31.72
N ARG A 168 -6.97 -4.03 32.65
CA ARG A 168 -6.79 -3.32 33.93
C ARG A 168 -6.44 -4.23 35.11
N GLY A 169 -6.52 -5.54 34.90
CA GLY A 169 -6.52 -6.50 35.99
C GLY A 169 -7.90 -6.60 36.64
N TYR A 170 -8.14 -7.71 37.35
CA TYR A 170 -9.42 -7.97 37.99
C TYR A 170 -9.27 -8.86 39.22
N THR A 171 -10.24 -8.79 40.12
CA THR A 171 -10.27 -9.65 41.31
C THR A 171 -11.06 -10.92 41.03
N ARG A 172 -10.47 -12.07 41.33
CA ARG A 172 -11.15 -13.36 41.25
C ARG A 172 -12.17 -13.50 42.39
N GLU A 173 -13.15 -14.39 42.24
CA GLU A 173 -14.08 -14.80 43.32
C GLU A 173 -13.36 -15.31 44.58
N THR A 174 -12.14 -15.83 44.44
CA THR A 174 -11.28 -16.26 45.55
C THR A 174 -10.62 -15.11 46.32
N GLY A 175 -10.83 -13.86 45.90
CA GLY A 175 -10.19 -12.66 46.45
C GLY A 175 -8.78 -12.40 45.91
N LYS A 176 -8.24 -13.26 45.04
CA LYS A 176 -6.93 -13.06 44.41
C LYS A 176 -7.01 -12.02 43.29
N GLU A 177 -6.11 -11.06 43.28
CA GLU A 177 -5.96 -10.11 42.17
C GLU A 177 -5.19 -10.73 40.99
N GLU A 178 -5.73 -10.55 39.79
CA GLU A 178 -5.07 -10.86 38.53
C GLU A 178 -4.50 -9.57 37.93
N PRO A 179 -3.22 -9.56 37.52
CA PRO A 179 -2.59 -8.36 37.01
C PRO A 179 -3.10 -7.98 35.60
N PRO A 180 -2.98 -6.70 35.22
CA PRO A 180 -3.14 -6.23 33.84
C PRO A 180 -2.41 -7.08 32.81
N ARG A 181 -3.03 -7.35 31.67
CA ARG A 181 -2.42 -8.00 30.51
C ARG A 181 -2.67 -7.22 29.22
N SER A 182 -1.60 -6.86 28.52
CA SER A 182 -1.65 -6.20 27.21
C SER A 182 -1.99 -7.15 26.06
N ASP A 183 -1.60 -8.41 26.22
CA ASP A 183 -1.82 -9.51 25.30
C ASP A 183 -2.54 -10.65 26.04
N PHE A 184 -3.56 -11.21 25.39
CA PHE A 184 -4.37 -12.26 25.98
C PHE A 184 -4.92 -13.18 24.90
N SER A 185 -5.17 -14.43 25.29
CA SER A 185 -5.80 -15.45 24.45
C SER A 185 -7.32 -15.46 24.66
N ILE A 186 -8.04 -16.18 23.79
CA ILE A 186 -9.46 -16.47 24.04
C ILE A 186 -9.64 -17.26 25.33
N GLN A 187 -8.68 -18.10 25.70
CA GLN A 187 -8.73 -18.85 26.96
C GLN A 187 -8.68 -17.91 28.17
N ASP A 188 -7.86 -16.86 28.11
CA ASP A 188 -7.82 -15.84 29.16
C ASP A 188 -9.15 -15.07 29.25
N MET A 189 -9.80 -14.79 28.11
CA MET A 189 -11.15 -14.19 28.10
C MET A 189 -12.19 -15.10 28.77
N ILE A 190 -12.16 -16.40 28.48
CA ILE A 190 -13.05 -17.37 29.11
C ILE A 190 -12.79 -17.42 30.62
N GLN A 191 -11.52 -17.52 31.04
CA GLN A 191 -11.14 -17.50 32.46
C GLN A 191 -11.57 -16.20 33.17
N CYS A 192 -11.53 -15.06 32.47
CA CYS A 192 -12.03 -13.80 33.01
C CYS A 192 -13.55 -13.86 33.22
N VAL A 193 -14.32 -14.37 32.27
CA VAL A 193 -15.79 -14.51 32.41
C VAL A 193 -16.17 -15.41 33.60
N ASP A 194 -15.41 -16.49 33.79
CA ASP A 194 -15.70 -17.50 34.81
C ASP A 194 -15.23 -17.07 36.21
N ALA A 195 -14.09 -16.40 36.33
CA ALA A 195 -13.46 -16.14 37.63
C ALA A 195 -13.65 -14.71 38.16
N ASN A 196 -14.03 -13.72 37.33
CA ASN A 196 -14.12 -12.33 37.74
C ASN A 196 -15.37 -12.05 38.60
N ALA A 197 -15.17 -11.68 39.86
CA ALA A 197 -16.25 -11.44 40.81
C ALA A 197 -17.18 -10.29 40.37
N GLY A 198 -16.63 -9.21 39.82
CA GLY A 198 -17.41 -8.07 39.33
C GLY A 198 -18.32 -8.44 38.16
N LEU A 199 -17.86 -9.31 37.26
CA LEU A 199 -18.70 -9.81 36.16
C LEU A 199 -19.78 -10.78 36.66
N SER A 200 -19.49 -11.58 37.69
CA SER A 200 -20.47 -12.45 38.34
C SER A 200 -21.65 -11.67 38.94
N ASP A 201 -21.37 -10.50 39.51
CA ASP A 201 -22.39 -9.64 40.12
C ASP A 201 -23.22 -8.87 39.07
N LEU A 202 -22.57 -8.40 38.01
CA LEU A 202 -23.21 -7.56 36.98
C LEU A 202 -24.04 -8.36 35.97
N TYR A 203 -23.65 -9.60 35.66
CA TYR A 203 -24.22 -10.37 34.56
C TYR A 203 -24.81 -11.72 34.99
N LYS A 204 -26.03 -11.99 34.51
CA LYS A 204 -26.72 -13.27 34.75
C LYS A 204 -25.86 -14.46 34.26
N PRO A 205 -25.89 -15.62 34.96
CA PRO A 205 -25.13 -16.81 34.56
C PRO A 205 -25.39 -17.26 33.11
N ALA A 206 -26.62 -17.13 32.63
CA ALA A 206 -26.98 -17.47 31.26
C ALA A 206 -26.24 -16.60 30.22
N THR A 207 -26.08 -15.29 30.47
CA THR A 207 -25.37 -14.37 29.56
C THR A 207 -23.88 -14.69 29.51
N ARG A 208 -23.27 -14.97 30.67
CA ARG A 208 -21.86 -15.38 30.78
C ARG A 208 -21.60 -16.69 30.05
N THR A 209 -22.43 -17.70 30.32
CA THR A 209 -22.39 -19.00 29.62
C THR A 209 -22.50 -18.81 28.11
N ALA A 210 -23.43 -17.96 27.66
CA ALA A 210 -23.65 -17.70 26.25
C ALA A 210 -22.46 -17.01 25.56
N LEU A 211 -21.71 -16.13 26.26
CA LEU A 211 -20.46 -15.57 25.74
C LEU A 211 -19.35 -16.62 25.69
N VAL A 212 -19.17 -17.42 26.75
CA VAL A 212 -18.16 -18.49 26.80
C VAL A 212 -18.33 -19.48 25.65
N GLN A 213 -19.57 -19.90 25.35
CA GLN A 213 -19.82 -20.81 24.22
C GLN A 213 -19.43 -20.20 22.86
N ARG A 214 -19.68 -18.90 22.67
CA ARG A 214 -19.28 -18.20 21.43
C ARG A 214 -17.76 -18.03 21.34
N LEU A 215 -17.09 -17.71 22.45
CA LEU A 215 -15.63 -17.63 22.53
C LEU A 215 -14.98 -19.00 22.22
N ARG A 216 -15.52 -20.10 22.76
CA ARG A 216 -15.06 -21.47 22.42
C ARG A 216 -15.23 -21.76 20.93
N ARG A 217 -16.37 -21.39 20.33
CA ARG A 217 -16.57 -21.51 18.87
C ARG A 217 -15.51 -20.73 18.09
N ALA A 218 -15.21 -19.50 18.51
CA ALA A 218 -14.18 -18.68 17.90
C ALA A 218 -12.79 -19.30 18.03
N GLN A 219 -12.45 -19.89 19.18
CA GLN A 219 -11.17 -20.58 19.41
C GLN A 219 -10.96 -21.74 18.42
N HIS A 220 -12.03 -22.47 18.07
CA HIS A 220 -11.96 -23.58 17.11
C HIS A 220 -11.57 -23.16 15.69
N LEU A 221 -11.73 -21.87 15.32
CA LEU A 221 -11.24 -21.33 14.05
C LEU A 221 -9.72 -21.47 13.90
N GLY A 222 -8.98 -21.60 15.01
CA GLY A 222 -7.55 -21.93 14.97
C GLY A 222 -6.65 -20.83 14.42
N VAL A 223 -7.16 -19.59 14.39
CA VAL A 223 -6.43 -18.39 13.95
C VAL A 223 -6.10 -17.44 15.09
N PHE A 224 -6.70 -17.58 16.27
CA PHE A 224 -6.48 -16.63 17.36
C PHE A 224 -5.28 -17.02 18.24
N HIS A 225 -4.35 -16.09 18.44
CA HIS A 225 -3.18 -16.29 19.28
C HIS A 225 -2.58 -14.94 19.75
N PRO A 226 -2.12 -14.79 21.01
CA PRO A 226 -1.57 -13.52 21.52
C PRO A 226 -0.43 -12.94 20.67
N GLY A 227 0.45 -13.79 20.16
CA GLY A 227 1.42 -13.45 19.12
C GLY A 227 0.80 -13.40 17.73
N GLY A 228 -0.12 -12.46 17.51
CA GLY A 228 -0.77 -12.22 16.21
C GLY A 228 0.21 -11.76 15.13
N THR A 229 -0.16 -12.00 13.87
CA THR A 229 0.57 -11.55 12.68
C THR A 229 0.27 -10.07 12.44
N SER A 230 1.30 -9.25 12.39
CA SER A 230 1.21 -7.79 12.20
C SER A 230 1.32 -7.39 10.73
N ALA A 231 0.96 -6.14 10.42
CA ALA A 231 1.19 -5.55 9.10
C ALA A 231 2.68 -5.59 8.69
N GLN A 232 3.63 -5.43 9.62
CA GLN A 232 5.06 -5.52 9.33
C GLN A 232 5.51 -6.93 8.94
N ASP A 233 4.86 -7.96 9.48
CA ASP A 233 5.16 -9.34 9.11
C ASP A 233 4.74 -9.63 7.66
N LEU A 234 3.66 -8.98 7.20
CA LEU A 234 3.03 -9.25 5.92
C LEU A 234 3.49 -8.28 4.82
N ALA A 235 3.66 -7.00 5.13
CA ALA A 235 4.06 -5.94 4.20
C ALA A 235 5.57 -5.71 4.25
N VAL A 236 6.35 -6.69 3.77
CA VAL A 236 7.81 -6.63 3.70
C VAL A 236 8.27 -6.13 2.33
N ALA A 237 9.19 -5.17 2.32
CA ALA A 237 9.72 -4.58 1.08
C ALA A 237 10.39 -5.65 0.21
N GLY A 238 10.16 -5.58 -1.11
CA GLY A 238 10.74 -6.52 -2.07
C GLY A 238 10.11 -7.93 -2.04
N ARG A 239 9.03 -8.14 -1.29
CA ARG A 239 8.43 -9.46 -1.07
C ARG A 239 6.97 -9.51 -1.49
N ILE A 240 6.58 -10.63 -2.11
CA ILE A 240 5.18 -11.04 -2.22
C ILE A 240 4.80 -11.85 -1.00
N THR A 241 3.72 -11.45 -0.35
CA THR A 241 3.07 -12.16 0.74
C THR A 241 1.69 -12.60 0.28
N ILE A 242 1.37 -13.87 0.48
CA ILE A 242 0.07 -14.46 0.14
C ILE A 242 -0.58 -14.89 1.44
N VAL A 243 -1.76 -14.36 1.73
CA VAL A 243 -2.61 -14.77 2.84
C VAL A 243 -3.62 -15.78 2.29
N ASP A 244 -3.37 -17.05 2.55
CA ASP A 244 -4.21 -18.17 2.11
C ASP A 244 -5.03 -18.70 3.29
N VAL A 245 -6.32 -18.41 3.26
CA VAL A 245 -7.30 -18.87 4.27
C VAL A 245 -8.18 -20.01 3.78
N ALA A 246 -7.95 -20.53 2.57
CA ALA A 246 -8.75 -21.62 2.01
C ALA A 246 -8.87 -22.83 2.97
N PRO A 247 -7.87 -23.17 3.82
CA PRO A 247 -8.01 -24.21 4.83
C PRO A 247 -9.15 -24.02 5.85
N LEU A 248 -9.71 -22.81 6.00
CA LEU A 248 -10.80 -22.51 6.94
C LEU A 248 -12.19 -22.88 6.41
N GLY A 249 -12.33 -23.20 5.12
CA GLY A 249 -13.63 -23.53 4.53
C GLY A 249 -14.65 -22.41 4.68
N SER A 250 -15.83 -22.71 5.23
CA SER A 250 -16.94 -21.75 5.33
C SER A 250 -16.72 -20.58 6.30
N ASP A 251 -15.71 -20.67 7.17
CA ASP A 251 -15.39 -19.61 8.14
C ASP A 251 -14.30 -18.66 7.61
N ALA A 252 -13.78 -18.91 6.40
CA ALA A 252 -12.76 -18.10 5.75
C ALA A 252 -13.18 -16.64 5.60
N ASP A 253 -14.42 -16.37 5.20
CA ASP A 253 -14.90 -15.01 4.94
C ASP A 253 -14.83 -14.11 6.17
N ALA A 254 -15.19 -14.64 7.35
CA ALA A 254 -15.16 -13.86 8.58
C ALA A 254 -13.74 -13.54 9.03
N VAL A 255 -12.87 -14.53 8.97
CA VAL A 255 -11.46 -14.37 9.29
C VAL A 255 -10.79 -13.39 8.30
N LEU A 256 -11.11 -13.49 7.02
CA LEU A 256 -10.61 -12.58 6.00
C LEU A 256 -11.10 -11.15 6.18
N ALA A 257 -12.36 -10.96 6.52
CA ALA A 257 -12.88 -9.62 6.75
C ALA A 257 -12.15 -8.96 7.93
N ILE A 258 -11.91 -9.70 9.00
CA ILE A 258 -11.19 -9.18 10.17
C ILE A 258 -9.71 -8.94 9.87
N LEU A 259 -9.04 -9.89 9.23
CA LEU A 259 -7.65 -9.74 8.80
C LEU A 259 -7.50 -8.55 7.86
N THR A 260 -8.33 -8.46 6.84
CA THR A 260 -8.24 -7.38 5.84
C THR A 260 -8.56 -6.03 6.47
N ASN A 261 -9.51 -5.97 7.42
CA ASN A 261 -9.75 -4.77 8.24
C ASN A 261 -8.48 -4.36 8.99
N MET A 262 -7.94 -5.28 9.78
CA MET A 262 -6.75 -5.07 10.62
C MET A 262 -5.56 -4.63 9.78
N LEU A 263 -5.27 -5.33 8.68
CA LEU A 263 -4.16 -5.03 7.79
C LEU A 263 -4.34 -3.69 7.08
N SER A 264 -5.52 -3.44 6.50
CA SER A 264 -5.77 -2.17 5.79
C SER A 264 -5.64 -0.99 6.73
N ARG A 265 -6.19 -1.10 7.95
CA ARG A 265 -6.03 -0.08 8.99
C ARG A 265 -4.58 0.08 9.39
N GLN A 266 -3.90 -1.00 9.80
CA GLN A 266 -2.51 -0.94 10.24
C GLN A 266 -1.60 -0.34 9.16
N ILE A 267 -1.69 -0.81 7.92
CA ILE A 267 -0.89 -0.31 6.79
C ILE A 267 -1.13 1.18 6.58
N LEU A 268 -2.39 1.62 6.44
CA LEU A 268 -2.69 3.04 6.22
C LEU A 268 -2.22 3.88 7.39
N THR A 269 -2.50 3.45 8.61
CA THR A 269 -2.12 4.16 9.82
C THR A 269 -0.60 4.34 9.94
N TYR A 270 0.18 3.28 9.74
CA TYR A 270 1.64 3.38 9.71
C TYR A 270 2.13 4.35 8.63
N ARG A 271 1.54 4.27 7.44
CA ARG A 271 1.92 5.12 6.30
C ARG A 271 1.45 6.58 6.45
N MET A 272 0.46 6.82 7.30
CA MET A 272 -0.07 8.13 7.66
C MET A 272 0.66 8.76 8.86
N ALA A 273 1.24 7.95 9.74
CA ALA A 273 1.91 8.41 10.95
C ALA A 273 3.12 9.28 10.62
N TRP A 274 3.20 10.41 11.31
CA TRP A 274 4.35 11.32 11.32
C TRP A 274 5.04 11.15 12.67
N THR A 275 6.37 11.05 12.70
CA THR A 275 7.09 11.08 13.99
C THR A 275 7.48 12.51 14.34
N ASP A 276 7.56 12.82 15.63
CA ASP A 276 7.90 14.14 16.17
C ASP A 276 9.32 14.62 15.79
N GLU A 277 10.16 13.72 15.27
CA GLU A 277 11.53 14.01 14.81
C GLU A 277 11.60 14.35 13.30
N GLY A 278 10.46 14.42 12.60
CA GLY A 278 10.39 14.76 11.18
C GLY A 278 10.78 13.63 10.22
N THR A 279 11.27 12.50 10.73
CA THR A 279 11.41 11.23 9.98
C THR A 279 10.04 10.57 9.84
N SER A 280 9.62 10.27 8.62
CA SER A 280 8.29 9.70 8.44
C SER A 280 8.26 8.23 8.87
N ALA A 281 7.17 7.76 9.51
CA ALA A 281 6.90 6.33 9.66
C ALA A 281 6.72 5.61 8.29
N ARG A 282 6.86 6.34 7.17
CA ARG A 282 6.95 5.78 5.81
C ARG A 282 8.21 4.95 5.58
N GLU A 283 9.23 5.05 6.44
CA GLU A 283 10.43 4.19 6.36
C GLU A 283 10.24 2.85 7.11
N GLU A 284 9.30 2.77 8.07
CA GLU A 284 9.05 1.54 8.83
C GLU A 284 8.20 0.52 8.08
N LEU A 285 7.29 0.99 7.23
CA LEU A 285 6.43 0.14 6.40
C LEU A 285 6.48 0.63 4.95
N PRO A 286 6.87 -0.22 3.98
CA PRO A 286 7.01 0.18 2.59
C PRO A 286 5.66 0.56 1.94
N PRO A 287 5.69 1.31 0.82
CA PRO A 287 4.54 1.43 -0.07
C PRO A 287 3.97 0.03 -0.36
N THR A 288 2.65 -0.16 -0.19
CA THR A 288 2.06 -1.51 -0.19
C THR A 288 0.98 -1.65 -1.26
N TRP A 289 1.12 -2.69 -2.09
CA TRP A 289 0.10 -3.17 -3.01
C TRP A 289 -0.76 -4.22 -2.29
N LEU A 290 -1.99 -3.86 -1.96
CA LEU A 290 -2.98 -4.77 -1.41
C LEU A 290 -3.84 -5.32 -2.55
N ILE A 291 -3.74 -6.62 -2.81
CA ILE A 291 -4.48 -7.32 -3.86
C ILE A 291 -5.54 -8.19 -3.19
N VAL A 292 -6.82 -7.96 -3.50
CA VAL A 292 -7.95 -8.65 -2.89
C VAL A 292 -8.70 -9.44 -3.94
N ASP A 293 -8.67 -10.77 -3.84
CA ASP A 293 -9.56 -11.63 -4.65
C ASP A 293 -10.96 -11.72 -4.03
N GLU A 294 -11.98 -11.93 -4.87
CA GLU A 294 -13.40 -11.97 -4.49
C GLU A 294 -13.86 -10.78 -3.62
N ALA A 295 -13.52 -9.56 -4.03
CA ALA A 295 -13.76 -8.31 -3.30
C ALA A 295 -15.22 -8.10 -2.84
N GLN A 296 -16.21 -8.67 -3.52
CA GLN A 296 -17.62 -8.58 -3.10
C GLN A 296 -17.89 -9.25 -1.73
N THR A 297 -17.03 -10.17 -1.30
CA THR A 297 -17.11 -10.80 0.04
C THR A 297 -16.65 -9.85 1.14
N LEU A 298 -15.69 -8.96 0.85
CA LEU A 298 -15.06 -8.08 1.84
C LEU A 298 -15.57 -6.64 1.78
N VAL A 299 -15.99 -6.16 0.61
CA VAL A 299 -16.48 -4.79 0.40
C VAL A 299 -17.79 -4.84 -0.40
N PRO A 300 -18.86 -5.46 0.14
CA PRO A 300 -20.13 -5.61 -0.55
C PRO A 300 -20.83 -4.26 -0.72
N ARG A 301 -21.65 -4.15 -1.76
CA ARG A 301 -22.46 -2.95 -2.05
C ARG A 301 -23.45 -2.66 -0.93
N SER A 302 -24.22 -3.66 -0.54
CA SER A 302 -25.16 -3.63 0.58
C SER A 302 -24.65 -4.46 1.76
N GLY A 303 -25.08 -4.10 2.97
CA GLY A 303 -24.57 -4.71 4.20
C GLY A 303 -23.22 -4.14 4.64
N SER A 304 -22.73 -4.69 5.75
CA SER A 304 -21.47 -4.29 6.37
C SER A 304 -20.61 -5.52 6.64
N THR A 305 -19.31 -5.34 6.52
CA THR A 305 -18.28 -6.30 6.92
C THR A 305 -17.23 -5.51 7.71
N PRO A 306 -16.45 -6.17 8.58
CA PRO A 306 -15.33 -5.52 9.24
C PRO A 306 -14.36 -4.82 8.27
N ALA A 307 -14.13 -5.40 7.09
CA ALA A 307 -13.18 -4.87 6.11
C ALA A 307 -13.71 -3.68 5.28
N LYS A 308 -15.03 -3.51 5.15
CA LYS A 308 -15.63 -2.60 4.16
C LYS A 308 -15.09 -1.17 4.30
N ASP A 309 -15.18 -0.60 5.49
CA ASP A 309 -14.77 0.79 5.74
C ASP A 309 -13.27 0.98 5.60
N ALA A 310 -12.49 -0.03 5.98
CA ALA A 310 -11.04 -0.01 5.86
C ALA A 310 -10.59 -0.07 4.39
N ILE A 311 -11.21 -0.93 3.57
CA ILE A 311 -10.94 -1.02 2.12
C ILE A 311 -11.37 0.28 1.42
N VAL A 312 -12.53 0.84 1.77
CA VAL A 312 -12.99 2.13 1.21
C VAL A 312 -12.03 3.26 1.58
N SER A 313 -11.57 3.31 2.83
CA SER A 313 -10.53 4.25 3.25
C SER A 313 -9.23 4.04 2.49
N TYR A 314 -8.83 2.79 2.27
CA TYR A 314 -7.64 2.43 1.50
C TYR A 314 -7.74 2.91 0.05
N ALA A 315 -8.88 2.71 -0.61
CA ALA A 315 -9.12 3.18 -1.96
C ALA A 315 -9.03 4.71 -2.07
N LYS A 316 -9.55 5.43 -1.07
CA LYS A 316 -9.65 6.90 -1.10
C LYS A 316 -8.36 7.61 -0.67
N LEU A 317 -7.67 7.06 0.33
CA LEU A 317 -6.48 7.69 0.93
C LEU A 317 -5.18 7.05 0.45
N GLY A 318 -5.19 5.76 0.15
CA GLY A 318 -3.98 4.96 -0.04
C GLY A 318 -3.02 5.53 -1.07
N ARG A 319 -3.56 6.06 -2.19
CA ARG A 319 -2.76 6.69 -3.24
C ARG A 319 -1.86 7.82 -2.74
N ARG A 320 -2.32 8.61 -1.76
CA ARG A 320 -1.51 9.70 -1.18
C ARG A 320 -0.35 9.22 -0.34
N PHE A 321 -0.40 7.97 0.11
CA PHE A 321 0.57 7.36 1.00
C PHE A 321 1.33 6.18 0.34
N GLY A 322 1.31 6.11 -1.00
CA GLY A 322 2.01 5.07 -1.77
C GLY A 322 1.37 3.69 -1.68
N CYS A 323 0.10 3.61 -1.29
CA CYS A 323 -0.62 2.36 -1.12
C CYS A 323 -1.54 2.11 -2.33
N SER A 324 -1.27 1.03 -3.06
CA SER A 324 -2.08 0.59 -4.21
C SER A 324 -3.08 -0.46 -3.77
N LEU A 325 -4.27 -0.45 -4.37
CA LEU A 325 -5.34 -1.41 -4.11
C LEU A 325 -5.76 -2.06 -5.42
N VAL A 326 -5.82 -3.39 -5.47
CA VAL A 326 -6.36 -4.13 -6.60
C VAL A 326 -7.54 -4.96 -6.11
N LEU A 327 -8.75 -4.61 -6.55
CA LEU A 327 -9.97 -5.34 -6.24
C LEU A 327 -10.33 -6.26 -7.40
N CYS A 328 -10.40 -7.56 -7.16
CA CYS A 328 -10.85 -8.53 -8.13
C CYS A 328 -12.23 -9.07 -7.76
N THR A 329 -13.14 -9.16 -8.73
CA THR A 329 -14.50 -9.63 -8.47
C THR A 329 -15.14 -10.29 -9.69
N GLN A 330 -15.99 -11.28 -9.43
CA GLN A 330 -16.89 -11.84 -10.44
C GLN A 330 -18.13 -10.99 -10.67
N GLN A 331 -18.50 -10.16 -9.69
CA GLN A 331 -19.78 -9.46 -9.59
C GLN A 331 -19.52 -7.98 -9.28
N PRO A 332 -19.03 -7.18 -10.23
CA PRO A 332 -18.78 -5.76 -10.00
C PRO A 332 -20.03 -5.00 -9.51
N SER A 333 -21.24 -5.45 -9.86
CA SER A 333 -22.48 -4.83 -9.36
C SER A 333 -22.75 -5.06 -7.87
N ALA A 334 -22.08 -6.05 -7.25
CA ALA A 334 -22.19 -6.43 -5.85
C ALA A 334 -21.09 -5.82 -4.96
N VAL A 335 -20.14 -5.07 -5.52
CA VAL A 335 -19.06 -4.38 -4.78
C VAL A 335 -19.47 -2.94 -4.47
N SER A 336 -18.95 -2.38 -3.37
CA SER A 336 -19.20 -1.00 -2.97
C SER A 336 -18.84 0.02 -4.06
N ASP A 337 -19.83 0.84 -4.41
CA ASP A 337 -19.68 1.97 -5.32
C ASP A 337 -18.59 2.95 -4.85
N GLU A 338 -18.44 3.09 -3.52
CA GLU A 338 -17.43 3.95 -2.91
C GLU A 338 -16.00 3.44 -3.10
N ALA A 339 -15.79 2.14 -3.16
CA ALA A 339 -14.48 1.56 -3.40
C ALA A 339 -14.14 1.59 -4.89
N ILE A 340 -15.09 1.19 -5.75
CA ILE A 340 -14.87 1.13 -7.21
C ILE A 340 -14.74 2.53 -7.84
N SER A 341 -15.46 3.53 -7.33
CA SER A 341 -15.42 4.90 -7.88
C SER A 341 -14.03 5.56 -7.85
N GLN A 342 -13.09 5.02 -7.06
CA GLN A 342 -11.72 5.50 -7.00
C GLN A 342 -10.79 4.83 -8.02
N ALA A 343 -11.29 3.83 -8.77
CA ALA A 343 -10.47 3.05 -9.68
C ALA A 343 -10.01 3.91 -10.87
N ASP A 344 -8.70 4.09 -10.99
CA ASP A 344 -8.06 4.75 -12.13
C ASP A 344 -7.76 3.78 -13.27
N ILE A 345 -7.71 2.47 -12.98
CA ILE A 345 -7.56 1.42 -13.97
C ILE A 345 -8.65 0.35 -13.78
N VAL A 346 -9.30 -0.04 -14.87
CA VAL A 346 -10.27 -1.15 -14.91
C VAL A 346 -9.86 -2.15 -15.98
N ILE A 347 -9.68 -3.42 -15.59
CA ILE A 347 -9.42 -4.54 -16.48
C ILE A 347 -10.61 -5.49 -16.41
N SER A 348 -11.46 -5.48 -17.44
CA SER A 348 -12.63 -6.35 -17.52
C SER A 348 -12.42 -7.48 -18.51
N HIS A 349 -12.34 -8.70 -18.01
CA HIS A 349 -12.54 -9.91 -18.80
C HIS A 349 -14.03 -10.09 -19.12
N SER A 350 -14.38 -11.21 -19.76
CA SER A 350 -15.77 -11.55 -20.09
C SER A 350 -16.70 -11.50 -18.87
N LEU A 351 -17.81 -10.76 -18.98
CA LEU A 351 -18.93 -10.69 -18.03
C LEU A 351 -20.21 -11.17 -18.72
N SER A 352 -21.17 -11.72 -17.97
CA SER A 352 -22.40 -12.30 -18.56
C SER A 352 -23.70 -11.72 -18.04
N HIS A 353 -23.71 -11.16 -16.83
CA HIS A 353 -24.91 -10.59 -16.22
C HIS A 353 -25.06 -9.11 -16.56
N ASP A 354 -26.31 -8.70 -16.85
CA ASP A 354 -26.62 -7.32 -17.26
C ASP A 354 -26.28 -6.28 -16.19
N ALA A 355 -26.50 -6.62 -14.92
CA ALA A 355 -26.16 -5.74 -13.81
C ALA A 355 -24.66 -5.47 -13.73
N ASP A 356 -23.83 -6.48 -13.97
CA ASP A 356 -22.37 -6.38 -13.92
C ASP A 356 -21.80 -5.62 -15.12
N ILE A 357 -22.37 -5.84 -16.31
CA ILE A 357 -22.00 -5.09 -17.52
C ILE A 357 -22.36 -3.61 -17.35
N LYS A 358 -23.55 -3.30 -16.83
CA LYS A 358 -23.94 -1.92 -16.52
C LYS A 358 -23.02 -1.29 -15.47
N ALA A 359 -22.65 -2.04 -14.43
CA ALA A 359 -21.71 -1.57 -13.43
C ALA A 359 -20.35 -1.24 -14.06
N LEU A 360 -19.82 -2.09 -14.95
CA LEU A 360 -18.59 -1.80 -15.70
C LEU A 360 -18.73 -0.51 -16.54
N GLN A 361 -19.82 -0.39 -17.31
CA GLN A 361 -20.07 0.78 -18.16
C GLN A 361 -20.13 2.09 -17.38
N GLN A 362 -20.68 2.07 -16.17
CA GLN A 362 -20.80 3.24 -15.30
C GLN A 362 -19.50 3.58 -14.55
N ARG A 363 -18.56 2.64 -14.46
CA ARG A 363 -17.36 2.74 -13.63
C ARG A 363 -16.06 2.82 -14.43
N ALA A 364 -16.11 2.62 -15.73
CA ALA A 364 -14.94 2.75 -16.60
C ALA A 364 -14.35 4.18 -16.49
N PRO A 365 -13.05 4.33 -16.13
CA PRO A 365 -12.40 5.63 -15.96
C PRO A 365 -12.02 6.30 -17.29
N ALA A 366 -12.36 5.65 -18.42
CA ALA A 366 -12.06 6.07 -19.77
C ALA A 366 -13.29 5.86 -20.66
N VAL A 367 -13.34 6.58 -21.79
CA VAL A 367 -14.39 6.46 -22.81
C VAL A 367 -14.46 5.02 -23.29
N MET A 368 -15.65 4.42 -23.15
CA MET A 368 -15.94 3.11 -23.71
C MET A 368 -16.51 3.28 -25.12
N PRO A 369 -15.84 2.77 -26.17
CA PRO A 369 -16.38 2.67 -27.52
C PRO A 369 -17.76 2.01 -27.55
N GLU A 370 -18.62 2.40 -28.50
CA GLU A 370 -19.99 1.88 -28.59
C GLU A 370 -20.02 0.35 -28.78
N GLU A 371 -19.06 -0.20 -29.53
CA GLU A 371 -18.91 -1.64 -29.73
C GLU A 371 -18.63 -2.36 -28.41
N PHE A 372 -17.91 -1.70 -27.49
CA PHE A 372 -17.54 -2.29 -26.20
C PHE A 372 -18.68 -2.19 -25.19
N LYS A 373 -19.71 -1.38 -25.46
CA LYS A 373 -20.93 -1.35 -24.65
C LYS A 373 -21.86 -2.51 -24.98
N ASP A 374 -21.68 -3.16 -26.13
CA ASP A 374 -22.52 -4.29 -26.52
C ASP A 374 -22.32 -5.49 -25.59
N LYS A 375 -23.45 -6.05 -25.13
CA LYS A 375 -23.45 -7.20 -24.21
C LYS A 375 -22.84 -8.44 -24.85
N ALA A 376 -23.16 -8.71 -26.11
CA ALA A 376 -22.67 -9.89 -26.81
C ALA A 376 -21.15 -9.79 -27.01
N PHE A 377 -20.63 -8.59 -27.28
CA PHE A 377 -19.20 -8.33 -27.33
C PHE A 377 -18.50 -8.65 -25.99
N ILE A 378 -18.92 -8.02 -24.88
CA ILE A 378 -18.32 -8.26 -23.55
C ILE A 378 -18.44 -9.74 -23.15
N SER A 379 -19.61 -10.34 -23.38
CA SER A 379 -19.87 -11.75 -23.03
C SER A 379 -19.06 -12.73 -23.89
N GLY A 380 -18.73 -12.32 -25.12
CA GLY A 380 -18.00 -13.10 -26.11
C GLY A 380 -16.48 -13.01 -26.01
N LEU A 381 -15.93 -12.15 -25.14
CA LEU A 381 -14.47 -12.03 -24.96
C LEU A 381 -13.84 -13.41 -24.64
N PRO A 382 -12.82 -13.84 -25.41
CA PRO A 382 -12.10 -15.09 -25.13
C PRO A 382 -11.41 -15.06 -23.77
N ARG A 383 -11.05 -16.25 -23.26
CA ARG A 383 -10.28 -16.37 -22.02
C ARG A 383 -8.92 -15.67 -22.18
N GLY A 384 -8.58 -14.83 -21.21
CA GLY A 384 -7.34 -14.05 -21.20
C GLY A 384 -7.39 -12.80 -22.08
N VAL A 385 -8.51 -12.52 -22.75
CA VAL A 385 -8.77 -11.25 -23.43
C VAL A 385 -9.60 -10.36 -22.50
N ALA A 386 -9.19 -9.11 -22.36
CA ALA A 386 -9.85 -8.14 -21.49
C ALA A 386 -9.97 -6.78 -22.15
N LEU A 387 -11.01 -6.04 -21.76
CA LEU A 387 -11.11 -4.60 -21.97
C LEU A 387 -10.32 -3.90 -20.88
N VAL A 388 -9.47 -2.97 -21.27
CA VAL A 388 -8.63 -2.18 -20.38
C VAL A 388 -9.03 -0.72 -20.51
N PHE A 389 -9.29 -0.09 -19.37
CA PHE A 389 -9.62 1.32 -19.25
C PHE A 389 -8.65 1.94 -18.26
N ASP A 390 -8.02 3.05 -18.64
CA ASP A 390 -7.04 3.74 -17.80
C ASP A 390 -7.24 5.25 -17.95
N GLN A 391 -7.43 5.92 -16.80
CA GLN A 391 -7.63 7.37 -16.72
C GLN A 391 -6.43 8.19 -17.23
N SER A 392 -5.23 7.60 -17.16
CA SER A 392 -3.96 8.27 -17.46
C SER A 392 -3.58 8.24 -18.94
N THR A 393 -4.19 7.35 -19.73
CA THR A 393 -3.93 7.26 -21.18
C THR A 393 -4.31 8.56 -21.89
N GLU A 394 -3.48 9.01 -22.85
CA GLU A 394 -3.69 10.28 -23.58
C GLU A 394 -5.06 10.35 -24.25
N ASN A 395 -5.47 9.24 -24.86
CA ASN A 395 -6.71 9.13 -25.63
C ASN A 395 -7.93 8.93 -24.71
N ARG A 396 -7.70 8.61 -23.43
CA ARG A 396 -8.70 8.21 -22.42
C ARG A 396 -9.78 7.31 -23.00
N ARG A 397 -9.40 6.33 -23.80
CA ARG A 397 -10.30 5.39 -24.48
C ARG A 397 -9.94 3.97 -24.04
N GLY A 398 -10.96 3.16 -23.76
CA GLY A 398 -10.77 1.74 -23.51
C GLY A 398 -10.25 1.00 -24.75
N PHE A 399 -9.47 -0.05 -24.53
CA PHE A 399 -8.94 -0.90 -25.58
C PHE A 399 -8.97 -2.39 -25.19
N VAL A 400 -8.79 -3.28 -26.16
CA VAL A 400 -8.76 -4.74 -25.98
C VAL A 400 -7.32 -5.21 -25.87
N MET A 401 -7.05 -5.95 -24.80
CA MET A 401 -5.75 -6.54 -24.51
C MET A 401 -5.85 -8.07 -24.43
N GLN A 402 -4.92 -8.76 -25.06
CA GLN A 402 -4.59 -10.15 -24.75
C GLN A 402 -3.57 -10.16 -23.62
N ALA A 403 -3.95 -10.75 -22.48
CA ALA A 403 -3.03 -10.99 -21.38
C ALA A 403 -1.90 -11.94 -21.81
N ARG A 404 -0.67 -11.63 -21.41
CA ARG A 404 0.51 -12.43 -21.74
C ARG A 404 0.53 -13.79 -21.00
N PRO A 405 1.29 -14.81 -21.46
CA PRO A 405 1.56 -16.01 -20.68
C PRO A 405 2.22 -15.66 -19.32
N ARG A 406 1.82 -16.34 -18.24
CA ARG A 406 2.43 -16.22 -16.90
C ARG A 406 3.75 -16.97 -16.88
N MET A 407 4.78 -16.35 -16.29
CA MET A 407 6.10 -16.98 -16.15
C MET A 407 6.11 -18.01 -15.03
N SER A 408 5.28 -17.79 -14.01
CA SER A 408 5.12 -18.70 -12.87
C SER A 408 3.87 -19.56 -13.02
N LYS A 409 3.89 -20.70 -12.36
CA LYS A 409 2.78 -21.63 -12.34
C LYS A 409 1.57 -20.99 -11.69
N HIS A 410 0.38 -21.36 -12.15
CA HIS A 410 -0.87 -20.81 -11.67
C HIS A 410 -1.91 -21.91 -11.47
N GLY A 411 -2.74 -21.75 -10.43
CA GLY A 411 -3.83 -22.67 -10.13
C GLY A 411 -5.04 -22.48 -11.05
N GLY A 412 -6.15 -23.14 -10.70
CA GLY A 412 -7.47 -22.89 -11.31
C GLY A 412 -8.00 -23.96 -12.26
N THR A 413 -7.28 -25.06 -12.48
CA THR A 413 -7.79 -26.27 -13.16
C THR A 413 -8.41 -27.23 -12.16
N ASP A 414 -9.52 -26.83 -11.52
CA ASP A 414 -10.47 -27.62 -10.67
C ASP A 414 -9.93 -28.68 -9.69
N ARG A 415 -8.62 -28.79 -9.47
CA ARG A 415 -8.01 -29.67 -8.49
C ARG A 415 -7.83 -28.87 -7.21
N VAL A 416 -8.64 -29.23 -6.21
CA VAL A 416 -8.37 -28.91 -4.82
C VAL A 416 -6.91 -29.26 -4.55
N SER A 417 -6.18 -28.33 -3.99
CA SER A 417 -4.77 -28.48 -3.65
C SER A 417 -4.54 -29.71 -2.77
N ALA A 418 -3.46 -30.46 -3.03
CA ALA A 418 -3.05 -31.61 -2.19
C ALA A 418 -2.84 -31.22 -0.71
N LEU A 419 -2.58 -29.93 -0.43
CA LEU A 419 -2.45 -29.42 0.93
C LEU A 419 -3.81 -29.29 1.61
N LEU A 420 -4.85 -28.90 0.86
CA LEU A 420 -6.26 -28.89 1.31
C LEU A 420 -6.79 -30.30 1.55
N GLU A 421 -6.40 -31.27 0.72
CA GLU A 421 -6.69 -32.69 0.98
C GLU A 421 -5.99 -33.17 2.27
N ALA A 422 -4.73 -32.79 2.47
CA ALA A 422 -3.99 -33.11 3.68
C ALA A 422 -4.60 -32.47 4.95
N THR A 423 -5.09 -31.22 4.90
CA THR A 423 -5.78 -30.59 6.03
C THR A 423 -7.15 -31.20 6.31
N LYS A 424 -7.88 -31.65 5.28
CA LYS A 424 -9.19 -32.32 5.46
C LYS A 424 -9.08 -33.71 6.11
N LEU A 425 -7.91 -34.34 6.04
CA LEU A 425 -7.63 -35.65 6.65
C LEU A 425 -7.25 -35.53 8.14
N LEU A 426 -7.19 -34.33 8.70
CA LEU A 426 -6.94 -34.13 10.14
C LEU A 426 -8.18 -34.53 10.95
N PRO A 427 -8.06 -35.38 11.98
CA PRO A 427 -9.18 -35.73 12.85
C PRO A 427 -9.75 -34.48 13.55
N PRO A 428 -11.07 -34.34 13.72
CA PRO A 428 -11.61 -33.39 14.68
C PRO A 428 -11.27 -33.91 16.08
N GLU A 429 -10.38 -33.23 16.80
CA GLU A 429 -10.16 -33.58 18.21
C GLU A 429 -11.41 -33.32 19.04
N ALA A 430 -11.76 -34.32 19.85
CA ALA A 430 -12.73 -34.20 20.92
C ALA A 430 -12.29 -33.08 21.89
N PRO A 431 -13.23 -32.38 22.56
CA PRO A 431 -12.87 -31.41 23.59
C PRO A 431 -11.98 -32.10 24.62
N GLU A 432 -10.89 -31.44 25.02
CA GLU A 432 -10.02 -31.89 26.11
C GLU A 432 -10.88 -32.19 27.35
N SER A 433 -11.22 -33.46 27.53
CA SER A 433 -11.85 -33.96 28.75
C SER A 433 -10.76 -34.07 29.81
N GLU A 434 -10.99 -33.38 30.93
CA GLU A 434 -10.33 -33.52 32.23
C GLU A 434 -9.53 -34.83 32.36
N VAL A 435 -8.20 -34.74 32.23
CA VAL A 435 -7.34 -35.86 32.63
C VAL A 435 -7.26 -35.84 34.15
N GLY A 436 -8.14 -36.63 34.76
CA GLY A 436 -8.06 -36.99 36.16
C GLY A 436 -6.70 -37.62 36.47
N ALA A 437 -6.11 -37.18 37.58
CA ALA A 437 -4.85 -37.70 38.10
C ALA A 437 -4.93 -39.21 38.37
N PRO A 438 -3.96 -40.02 37.91
CA PRO A 438 -3.74 -41.33 38.48
C PRO A 438 -2.76 -41.24 39.67
N THR A 439 -3.11 -41.97 40.70
CA THR A 439 -2.43 -42.11 41.98
C THR A 439 -1.26 -43.09 41.89
N ILE A 440 -0.10 -42.64 42.38
CA ILE A 440 1.02 -43.34 43.06
C ILE A 440 1.40 -44.77 42.63
N GLY A 441 2.65 -44.91 42.19
CA GLY A 441 3.44 -46.14 42.39
C GLY A 441 4.80 -46.18 41.67
N GLY A 442 5.90 -45.85 42.36
CA GLY A 442 7.25 -46.28 41.98
C GLY A 442 8.26 -45.17 41.68
N ARG A 443 9.21 -44.97 42.60
CA ARG A 443 10.38 -44.08 42.50
C ARG A 443 11.31 -44.45 41.35
N ALA A 444 11.67 -43.48 40.52
CA ALA A 444 13.01 -43.31 39.94
C ALA A 444 13.25 -41.81 39.68
N SER A 445 14.50 -41.42 39.79
CA SER A 445 15.09 -40.09 39.93
C SER A 445 14.60 -38.97 39.00
N GLU A 446 14.54 -37.77 39.58
CA GLU A 446 14.46 -36.46 38.92
C GLU A 446 15.58 -36.31 37.89
N ASP A 447 15.21 -36.07 36.63
CA ASP A 447 16.02 -35.36 35.63
C ASP A 447 15.10 -34.38 34.89
N GLU A 448 15.56 -33.14 34.76
CA GLU A 448 14.87 -32.00 34.15
C GLU A 448 14.41 -32.28 32.70
N ALA A 449 13.10 -32.35 32.46
CA ALA A 449 12.49 -32.28 31.13
C ALA A 449 11.07 -31.72 31.28
N GLY A 450 10.60 -30.70 30.56
CA GLY A 450 11.20 -29.79 29.61
C GLY A 450 10.14 -28.71 29.37
N ARG A 451 10.51 -27.44 29.52
CA ARG A 451 9.68 -26.30 29.12
C ARG A 451 9.32 -26.45 27.63
N PRO A 452 8.11 -26.05 27.18
CA PRO A 452 7.80 -26.03 25.76
C PRO A 452 8.86 -25.20 25.03
N ALA A 453 9.47 -25.79 24.01
CA ALA A 453 10.59 -25.19 23.28
C ALA A 453 10.22 -23.78 22.81
N GLU A 454 10.91 -22.77 23.34
CA GLU A 454 10.88 -21.42 22.83
C GLU A 454 11.38 -21.43 21.39
N LEU A 455 10.51 -21.04 20.47
CA LEU A 455 10.86 -20.80 19.07
C LEU A 455 11.98 -19.75 19.00
N PRO A 456 12.91 -19.83 18.04
CA PRO A 456 13.96 -18.84 17.88
C PRO A 456 13.35 -17.44 17.72
N GLY A 457 13.68 -16.56 18.68
CA GLY A 457 13.24 -15.17 18.68
C GLY A 457 13.79 -14.45 17.47
N VAL A 458 12.93 -14.25 16.46
CA VAL A 458 13.21 -13.28 15.40
C VAL A 458 13.23 -11.91 16.08
N PRO A 459 14.35 -11.16 16.04
CA PRO A 459 14.40 -9.83 16.62
C PRO A 459 13.37 -8.96 15.91
N ARG A 460 12.38 -8.50 16.68
CA ARG A 460 11.32 -7.62 16.21
C ARG A 460 11.93 -6.22 16.00
N PRO A 461 11.60 -5.49 14.93
CA PRO A 461 11.93 -4.07 14.81
C PRO A 461 11.37 -3.31 16.03
N PRO A 462 12.03 -2.21 16.46
CA PRO A 462 11.82 -1.65 17.79
C PRO A 462 10.51 -0.86 18.00
N LEU A 463 9.63 -0.71 17.00
CA LEU A 463 8.37 0.03 17.17
C LEU A 463 7.13 -0.81 16.83
N LYS A 464 6.61 -1.52 17.84
CA LYS A 464 5.16 -1.68 17.94
C LYS A 464 4.63 -0.45 18.66
N LEU A 465 3.94 0.43 17.93
CA LEU A 465 3.14 1.50 18.52
C LEU A 465 2.27 0.90 19.63
N SER A 466 2.19 1.58 20.78
CA SER A 466 1.31 1.12 21.86
C SER A 466 -0.13 1.16 21.35
N ARG A 467 -1.00 0.28 21.86
CA ARG A 467 -2.39 0.24 21.41
C ARG A 467 -3.15 1.53 21.74
N GLU A 468 -2.70 2.30 22.72
CA GLU A 468 -3.26 3.60 23.06
C GLU A 468 -2.98 4.62 21.94
N ASP A 469 -1.73 4.66 21.45
CA ASP A 469 -1.35 5.46 20.30
C ASP A 469 -2.12 5.04 19.04
N TRP A 470 -2.35 3.73 18.87
CA TRP A 470 -3.18 3.19 17.81
C TRP A 470 -4.63 3.66 17.85
N ASN A 471 -5.24 3.68 19.03
CA ASN A 471 -6.64 4.09 19.18
C ASN A 471 -6.80 5.59 18.93
N VAL A 472 -5.85 6.41 19.39
CA VAL A 472 -5.81 7.85 19.12
C VAL A 472 -5.69 8.10 17.63
N LEU A 473 -4.75 7.42 16.97
CA LEU A 473 -4.50 7.58 15.55
C LEU A 473 -5.66 7.05 14.69
N ASP A 474 -6.29 5.93 15.07
CA ASP A 474 -7.50 5.44 14.40
C ASP A 474 -8.67 6.42 14.51
N GLY A 475 -8.87 7.01 15.70
CA GLY A 475 -9.88 8.05 15.91
C GLY A 475 -9.66 9.24 14.99
N TRP A 476 -8.43 9.73 14.94
CA TRP A 476 -8.04 10.82 14.04
C TRP A 476 -8.26 10.47 12.55
N ILE A 477 -7.91 9.25 12.12
CA ILE A 477 -8.14 8.79 10.74
C ILE A 477 -9.63 8.76 10.40
N ARG A 478 -10.48 8.27 11.31
CA ARG A 478 -11.94 8.25 11.11
C ARG A 478 -12.50 9.65 10.95
N GLU A 479 -12.07 10.59 11.78
CA GLU A 479 -12.47 12.01 11.67
C GLU A 479 -11.96 12.64 10.38
N TYR A 480 -10.72 12.37 10.00
CA TYR A 480 -10.11 12.83 8.76
C TYR A 480 -10.87 12.35 7.52
N VAL A 481 -11.19 11.05 7.48
CA VAL A 481 -11.98 10.42 6.42
C VAL A 481 -13.38 11.04 6.35
N LYS A 482 -14.03 11.26 7.50
CA LYS A 482 -15.36 11.89 7.57
C LYS A 482 -15.34 13.33 7.06
N ALA A 483 -14.35 14.13 7.47
CA ALA A 483 -14.19 15.51 7.01
C ALA A 483 -13.93 15.58 5.49
N LEU A 484 -13.14 14.65 4.95
CA LEU A 484 -12.94 14.52 3.51
C LEU A 484 -14.24 14.22 2.77
N PHE A 485 -15.11 13.34 3.31
CA PHE A 485 -16.41 13.07 2.71
C PHE A 485 -17.35 14.26 2.74
N GLU A 486 -17.40 14.97 3.85
CA GLU A 486 -18.22 16.17 3.97
C GLU A 486 -17.75 17.25 2.97
N ARG A 487 -16.43 17.39 2.78
CA ARG A 487 -15.86 18.29 1.78
C ARG A 487 -16.18 17.86 0.35
N GLN A 488 -16.02 16.57 0.02
CA GLN A 488 -16.29 16.06 -1.32
C GLN A 488 -17.79 16.16 -1.66
N LYS A 489 -18.70 15.86 -0.70
CA LYS A 489 -20.15 16.08 -0.87
C LYS A 489 -20.50 17.55 -1.08
N ARG A 490 -19.79 18.48 -0.43
CA ARG A 490 -19.96 19.93 -0.68
C ARG A 490 -19.44 20.32 -2.07
N GLU A 491 -18.31 19.77 -2.52
CA GLU A 491 -17.78 20.01 -3.87
C GLU A 491 -18.72 19.46 -4.96
N TYR A 492 -19.44 18.35 -4.73
CA TYR A 492 -20.44 17.81 -5.65
C TYR A 492 -21.81 18.53 -5.62
N ALA A 493 -22.11 19.32 -4.58
CA ALA A 493 -23.36 20.06 -4.47
C ALA A 493 -23.31 21.45 -5.14
N ILE A 494 -22.14 21.88 -5.62
CA ILE A 494 -21.92 23.21 -6.22
C ILE A 494 -21.72 23.04 -7.73
N THR A 495 -22.75 22.60 -8.44
CA THR A 495 -22.88 22.82 -9.88
C THR A 495 -24.04 23.77 -10.11
N GLU A 496 -23.85 25.04 -9.72
CA GLU A 496 -24.58 26.22 -10.20
C GLU A 496 -24.16 27.42 -9.33
N GLU A 497 -22.97 27.99 -9.56
CA GLU A 497 -22.76 29.44 -9.46
C GLU A 497 -21.36 29.86 -9.94
N SER A 498 -21.34 31.01 -10.62
CA SER A 498 -20.17 31.65 -11.23
C SER A 498 -19.12 32.04 -10.19
N ALA A 499 -17.85 31.73 -10.47
CA ALA A 499 -16.72 32.00 -9.59
C ALA A 499 -16.67 33.43 -9.01
N PRO A 500 -16.59 33.60 -7.68
CA PRO A 500 -16.16 34.86 -7.08
C PRO A 500 -14.63 34.92 -7.00
N ARG A 501 -14.11 36.12 -7.26
CA ARG A 501 -12.70 36.48 -7.26
C ARG A 501 -12.06 36.37 -5.87
N ILE A 502 -10.79 35.96 -5.90
CA ILE A 502 -9.64 36.26 -5.02
C ILE A 502 -9.98 36.97 -3.69
N GLY A 503 -9.66 36.29 -2.59
CA GLY A 503 -9.51 36.85 -1.25
C GLY A 503 -8.75 35.87 -0.35
N GLU A 504 -7.57 36.29 0.07
CA GLU A 504 -6.52 35.69 0.93
C GLU A 504 -6.90 34.50 1.83
N ALA A 505 -6.09 33.42 1.75
CA ALA A 505 -6.03 32.38 2.77
C ALA A 505 -4.69 32.45 3.52
N SER A 506 -4.80 32.67 4.82
CA SER A 506 -3.72 32.57 5.80
C SER A 506 -3.24 31.13 5.98
N SER A 507 -1.93 31.06 6.20
CA SER A 507 -1.07 29.91 6.50
C SER A 507 -1.62 28.95 7.56
N GLU A 508 -1.48 27.64 7.32
CA GLU A 508 -0.57 26.74 8.06
C GLU A 508 -0.97 25.27 7.86
N ALA A 509 -0.15 24.50 7.13
CA ALA A 509 0.08 23.09 7.44
C ALA A 509 1.36 22.55 6.77
N LEU A 510 2.20 21.95 7.61
CA LEU A 510 3.01 20.75 7.36
C LEU A 510 4.24 20.90 6.44
N GLY A 511 5.37 21.18 7.08
CA GLY A 511 6.68 20.72 6.62
C GLY A 511 7.13 19.54 7.46
N ALA A 512 7.60 18.47 6.81
CA ALA A 512 8.95 17.93 7.02
C ALA A 512 9.15 16.68 6.13
N ALA A 513 10.11 16.79 5.23
CA ALA A 513 10.82 15.66 4.63
C ALA A 513 11.82 15.10 5.66
N VAL A 514 12.52 14.00 5.36
CA VAL A 514 14.00 13.94 5.13
C VAL A 514 14.36 12.44 5.24
N SER A 515 15.37 11.80 4.64
CA SER A 515 16.31 11.99 3.51
C SER A 515 17.32 10.83 3.60
N GLU A 516 17.93 10.39 2.50
CA GLU A 516 19.19 9.63 2.57
C GLU A 516 20.26 10.24 1.66
N GLU A 517 21.47 10.33 2.19
CA GLU A 517 22.67 11.02 1.70
C GLU A 517 23.32 10.36 0.46
N THR A 518 24.19 11.09 -0.25
CA THR A 518 25.18 10.52 -1.20
C THR A 518 26.55 11.19 -0.97
N PRO A 519 27.67 10.51 -1.30
CA PRO A 519 28.98 10.81 -0.74
C PRO A 519 29.59 12.08 -1.35
N SER A 520 30.28 12.84 -0.49
CA SER A 520 31.01 14.05 -0.89
C SER A 520 32.50 13.75 -1.09
N ILE A 521 33.05 14.22 -2.21
CA ILE A 521 34.49 14.34 -2.44
C ILE A 521 34.88 15.79 -2.13
N PRO A 522 35.97 16.08 -1.41
CA PRO A 522 36.39 17.46 -1.16
C PRO A 522 37.01 18.07 -2.43
N PHE A 523 36.68 19.33 -2.73
CA PHE A 523 37.33 20.08 -3.81
C PHE A 523 38.00 21.36 -3.28
N GLU A 524 39.22 21.60 -3.74
CA GLU A 524 40.05 22.77 -3.44
C GLU A 524 39.56 24.02 -4.21
N SER A 525 39.66 25.19 -3.59
CA SER A 525 39.18 26.45 -4.16
C SER A 525 40.02 26.89 -5.36
N THR A 526 39.52 26.67 -6.58
CA THR A 526 40.00 27.37 -7.78
C THR A 526 38.94 28.37 -8.25
N SER A 527 39.28 29.65 -8.30
CA SER A 527 38.43 30.77 -8.75
C SER A 527 38.13 30.78 -10.26
N HIS A 528 38.29 29.65 -10.95
CA HIS A 528 38.00 29.47 -12.37
C HIS A 528 36.94 28.38 -12.52
N ILE A 529 35.79 28.75 -13.09
CA ILE A 529 34.78 27.80 -13.55
C ILE A 529 35.21 27.29 -14.91
N ASP A 530 35.43 25.99 -15.05
CA ASP A 530 35.50 25.38 -16.38
C ASP A 530 34.08 25.24 -16.92
N TYR A 531 33.71 26.13 -17.85
CA TYR A 531 32.37 26.12 -18.45
C TYR A 531 32.18 24.99 -19.47
N SER A 532 33.24 24.27 -19.85
CA SER A 532 33.12 23.11 -20.73
C SER A 532 32.42 21.92 -20.05
N ASP A 533 32.44 21.88 -18.71
CA ASP A 533 31.74 20.88 -17.91
C ASP A 533 30.25 21.22 -17.69
N ILE A 534 29.78 22.42 -18.10
CA ILE A 534 28.40 22.84 -17.86
C ILE A 534 27.48 22.43 -19.01
N ALA A 535 26.51 21.57 -18.69
CA ALA A 535 25.43 21.21 -19.59
C ALA A 535 24.15 22.02 -19.32
N ALA A 536 23.62 22.67 -20.37
CA ALA A 536 22.29 23.25 -20.37
C ALA A 536 21.23 22.17 -20.67
N ARG A 537 20.21 22.04 -19.81
CA ARG A 537 19.13 21.07 -20.05
C ARG A 537 18.22 21.57 -21.16
N LYS A 538 18.09 20.78 -22.24
CA LYS A 538 17.11 21.02 -23.31
C LYS A 538 15.79 20.33 -22.97
N PHE A 539 14.72 21.09 -22.98
CA PHE A 539 13.33 20.63 -22.87
C PHE A 539 12.68 20.63 -24.25
N GLY A 540 11.58 19.87 -24.41
CA GLY A 540 10.69 20.01 -25.56
C GLY A 540 9.95 21.35 -25.54
N ALA A 541 8.96 21.53 -26.41
CA ALA A 541 8.15 22.76 -26.49
C ALA A 541 7.35 23.03 -25.20
N LEU A 542 7.97 23.74 -24.25
CA LEU A 542 7.36 24.21 -23.01
C LEU A 542 7.05 25.71 -23.13
N SER A 543 5.90 26.11 -22.60
CA SER A 543 5.61 27.53 -22.37
C SER A 543 6.58 28.12 -21.35
N GLU A 544 6.87 29.42 -21.43
CA GLU A 544 7.80 30.09 -20.51
C GLU A 544 7.47 29.87 -19.03
N THR A 545 6.16 29.85 -18.70
CA THR A 545 5.68 29.65 -17.33
C THR A 545 5.87 28.21 -16.83
N LEU A 546 5.77 27.22 -17.72
CA LEU A 546 6.06 25.82 -17.38
C LEU A 546 7.57 25.58 -17.28
N LEU A 547 8.36 26.19 -18.16
CA LEU A 547 9.82 26.13 -18.08
C LEU A 547 10.34 26.75 -16.78
N GLU A 548 9.80 27.92 -16.38
CA GLU A 548 10.13 28.57 -15.10
C GLU A 548 9.80 27.68 -13.90
N LYS A 549 8.58 27.14 -13.82
CA LYS A 549 8.18 26.25 -12.72
C LYS A 549 9.01 24.97 -12.69
N ALA A 550 9.31 24.38 -13.85
CA ALA A 550 10.13 23.20 -13.94
C ALA A 550 11.55 23.48 -13.45
N MET A 551 12.17 24.57 -13.92
CA MET A 551 13.52 24.94 -13.52
C MET A 551 13.62 25.35 -12.06
N GLU A 552 12.67 26.13 -11.53
CA GLU A 552 12.65 26.48 -10.11
C GLU A 552 12.51 25.23 -9.23
N ARG A 553 11.61 24.30 -9.60
CA ARG A 553 11.48 23.01 -8.91
C ARG A 553 12.78 22.22 -8.95
N GLN A 554 13.47 22.18 -10.10
CA GLN A 554 14.73 21.45 -10.21
C GLN A 554 15.82 22.05 -9.34
N VAL A 555 15.99 23.38 -9.33
CA VAL A 555 16.96 24.04 -8.45
C VAL A 555 16.58 23.87 -6.97
N LEU A 556 15.29 23.82 -6.62
CA LEU A 556 14.88 23.65 -5.22
C LEU A 556 15.01 22.22 -4.71
N TYR A 557 14.74 21.20 -5.52
CA TYR A 557 14.50 19.84 -5.03
C TYR A 557 15.46 18.78 -5.59
N ALA A 558 16.28 19.10 -6.59
CA ALA A 558 17.32 18.17 -7.01
C ALA A 558 18.29 17.94 -5.84
N LYS A 559 18.58 16.68 -5.52
CA LYS A 559 19.37 16.26 -4.34
C LYS A 559 20.63 17.10 -4.15
N SER A 560 21.43 17.25 -5.21
CA SER A 560 22.67 18.03 -5.22
C SER A 560 22.51 19.51 -4.86
N SER A 561 21.39 20.11 -5.26
CA SER A 561 21.08 21.51 -4.98
C SER A 561 20.42 21.67 -3.62
N HIS A 562 19.50 20.78 -3.28
CA HIS A 562 18.72 20.80 -2.05
C HIS A 562 19.61 20.62 -0.80
N GLU A 563 20.48 19.61 -0.79
CA GLU A 563 21.46 19.37 0.30
C GLU A 563 22.42 20.55 0.48
N PHE A 564 22.76 21.24 -0.61
CA PHE A 564 23.60 22.42 -0.53
C PHE A 564 22.84 23.61 0.03
N LEU A 565 21.64 23.88 -0.47
CA LEU A 565 20.82 25.05 -0.13
C LEU A 565 20.26 24.98 1.30
N PHE A 566 19.78 23.83 1.75
CA PHE A 566 19.04 23.67 3.01
C PHE A 566 19.85 22.80 3.97
N LYS A 567 20.58 23.43 4.90
CA LYS A 567 21.38 22.72 5.94
C LYS A 567 20.81 22.87 7.35
N LYS A 568 19.82 23.74 7.54
CA LYS A 568 19.17 24.03 8.83
C LYS A 568 17.71 24.44 8.62
N ASP A 569 16.87 24.18 9.59
CA ASP A 569 15.40 24.36 9.50
C ASP A 569 14.91 25.82 9.62
N SER A 570 15.81 26.82 9.66
CA SER A 570 15.44 28.22 9.97
C SER A 570 16.04 29.28 9.04
N GLU A 571 16.28 28.96 7.76
CA GLU A 571 16.90 29.90 6.82
C GLU A 571 15.89 30.57 5.88
N TYR A 572 16.07 31.87 5.66
CA TYR A 572 15.24 32.66 4.76
C TYR A 572 15.65 32.40 3.31
N ARG A 573 14.67 32.19 2.44
CA ARG A 573 14.86 31.90 1.02
C ARG A 573 14.19 32.96 0.14
N GLU A 574 14.88 33.37 -0.92
CA GLU A 574 14.30 34.05 -2.07
C GLU A 574 14.71 33.39 -3.38
N THR A 575 13.79 33.35 -4.34
CA THR A 575 14.08 32.92 -5.71
C THR A 575 14.03 34.14 -6.64
N VAL A 576 15.04 34.27 -7.50
CA VAL A 576 15.07 35.22 -8.61
C VAL A 576 15.17 34.47 -9.93
N THR A 577 14.09 34.47 -10.70
CA THR A 577 14.08 33.84 -12.02
C THR A 577 14.44 34.84 -13.12
N VAL A 578 15.38 34.46 -13.97
CA VAL A 578 15.82 35.26 -15.12
C VAL A 578 15.49 34.51 -16.40
N ARG A 579 14.81 35.19 -17.33
CA ARG A 579 14.38 34.66 -18.62
C ARG A 579 15.01 35.45 -19.75
N ARG A 580 15.43 34.77 -20.82
CA ARG A 580 15.86 35.39 -22.08
C ARG A 580 15.41 34.56 -23.26
N THR A 581 15.07 35.23 -24.36
CA THR A 581 14.79 34.59 -25.64
C THR A 581 15.99 34.68 -26.58
N GLY A 582 16.18 33.66 -27.43
CA GLY A 582 17.22 33.64 -28.46
C GLY A 582 18.66 33.51 -27.95
N VAL A 583 18.87 33.06 -26.71
CA VAL A 583 20.21 32.92 -26.12
C VAL A 583 20.54 31.45 -25.88
N GLU A 584 21.77 31.06 -26.20
CA GLU A 584 22.30 29.74 -25.86
C GLU A 584 22.38 29.56 -24.34
N GLY A 585 21.86 28.43 -23.83
CA GLY A 585 21.72 28.20 -22.39
C GLY A 585 23.01 28.31 -21.58
N VAL A 586 24.13 27.76 -22.07
CA VAL A 586 25.41 27.80 -21.33
C VAL A 586 25.96 29.23 -21.26
N THR A 587 25.94 29.96 -22.38
CA THR A 587 26.31 31.38 -22.46
C THR A 587 25.40 32.25 -21.59
N PHE A 588 24.12 31.92 -21.52
CA PHE A 588 23.18 32.60 -20.63
C PHE A 588 23.53 32.35 -19.15
N LEU A 589 23.78 31.10 -18.75
CA LEU A 589 24.19 30.77 -17.39
C LEU A 589 25.50 31.45 -17.00
N GLN A 590 26.50 31.48 -17.90
CA GLN A 590 27.76 32.20 -17.73
C GLN A 590 27.51 33.67 -17.34
N SER A 591 26.61 34.36 -18.05
CA SER A 591 26.30 35.76 -17.75
C SER A 591 25.66 35.94 -16.36
N VAL A 592 24.78 35.02 -15.94
CA VAL A 592 24.15 35.07 -14.62
C VAL A 592 25.18 34.80 -13.52
N VAL A 593 26.05 33.80 -13.70
CA VAL A 593 27.13 33.47 -12.76
C VAL A 593 28.09 34.64 -12.60
N ALA A 594 28.52 35.27 -13.69
CA ALA A 594 29.41 36.43 -13.66
C ALA A 594 28.77 37.60 -12.88
N THR A 595 27.47 37.84 -13.06
CA THR A 595 26.73 38.83 -12.28
C THR A 595 26.72 38.47 -10.79
N LEU A 596 26.47 37.22 -10.42
CA LEU A 596 26.50 36.78 -9.01
C LEU A 596 27.90 36.93 -8.41
N MET A 597 28.96 36.63 -9.16
CA MET A 597 30.35 36.86 -8.74
C MET A 597 30.64 38.34 -8.50
N SER A 598 30.16 39.23 -9.37
CA SER A 598 30.29 40.69 -9.19
C SER A 598 29.57 41.20 -7.93
N LEU A 599 28.51 40.50 -7.50
CA LEU A 599 27.77 40.77 -6.26
C LEU A 599 28.41 40.11 -5.02
N GLY A 600 29.56 39.45 -5.19
CA GLY A 600 30.39 38.88 -4.13
C GLY A 600 30.05 37.43 -3.75
N LEU A 601 29.36 36.68 -4.61
CA LEU A 601 29.23 35.23 -4.43
C LEU A 601 30.43 34.52 -5.05
N ALA A 602 31.08 33.63 -4.28
CA ALA A 602 32.11 32.74 -4.78
C ALA A 602 31.50 31.39 -5.15
N VAL A 603 32.05 30.74 -6.18
CA VAL A 603 31.65 29.37 -6.55
C VAL A 603 32.18 28.41 -5.50
N ASP A 604 31.30 27.57 -4.98
CA ASP A 604 31.62 26.52 -4.02
C ASP A 604 31.88 25.19 -4.73
N SER A 605 30.95 24.77 -5.58
CA SER A 605 31.07 23.52 -6.32
C SER A 605 30.13 23.51 -7.53
N ILE A 606 30.43 22.63 -8.49
CA ILE A 606 29.55 22.31 -9.60
C ILE A 606 29.12 20.86 -9.43
N ARG A 607 27.82 20.59 -9.51
CA ARG A 607 27.28 19.22 -9.33
C ARG A 607 26.39 18.85 -10.50
N HIS A 608 26.55 17.61 -10.97
CA HIS A 608 25.72 17.04 -12.04
C HIS A 608 24.77 15.99 -11.47
N THR A 609 23.47 16.20 -11.70
CA THR A 609 22.42 15.26 -11.26
C THR A 609 21.36 15.21 -12.34
N GLU A 610 20.96 14.01 -12.78
CA GLU A 610 19.85 13.79 -13.72
C GLU A 610 19.94 14.59 -15.04
N GLY A 611 21.16 14.87 -15.50
CA GLY A 611 21.40 15.64 -16.73
C GLY A 611 21.17 17.14 -16.58
N PHE A 612 21.21 17.67 -15.36
CA PHE A 612 21.34 19.08 -15.03
C PHE A 612 22.72 19.38 -14.45
N THR A 613 23.15 20.63 -14.62
CA THR A 613 24.36 21.15 -13.97
C THR A 613 23.98 22.26 -13.01
N PHE A 614 24.26 22.06 -11.73
CA PHE A 614 24.02 23.03 -10.67
C PHE A 614 25.33 23.73 -10.32
N VAL A 615 25.36 25.05 -10.45
CA VAL A 615 26.47 25.88 -9.95
C VAL A 615 26.09 26.36 -8.55
N LEU A 616 26.80 25.86 -7.56
CA LEU A 616 26.59 26.14 -6.15
C LEU A 616 27.54 27.24 -5.73
N MET A 617 27.02 28.27 -5.07
CA MET A 617 27.78 29.47 -4.72
C MET A 617 27.54 29.87 -3.26
N ARG A 618 28.52 30.54 -2.63
CA ARG A 618 28.42 31.05 -1.26
C ARG A 618 28.84 32.52 -1.16
N LYS A 619 28.24 33.19 -0.19
CA LYS A 619 28.69 34.49 0.31
C LYS A 619 28.40 34.55 1.81
N ASP A 620 29.45 34.58 2.63
CA ASP A 620 29.32 34.48 4.08
C ASP A 620 28.48 33.24 4.49
N ALA A 621 27.40 33.44 5.25
CA ALA A 621 26.45 32.39 5.61
C ALA A 621 25.36 32.13 4.54
N MET A 622 25.33 32.92 3.46
CA MET A 622 24.36 32.75 2.37
C MET A 622 24.87 31.74 1.34
N ARG A 623 23.93 31.00 0.77
CA ARG A 623 24.13 29.97 -0.24
C ARG A 623 23.20 30.23 -1.40
N ALA A 624 23.70 30.02 -2.62
CA ALA A 624 22.89 30.12 -3.81
C ALA A 624 23.11 28.92 -4.72
N SER A 625 22.06 28.50 -5.41
CA SER A 625 22.12 27.48 -6.44
C SER A 625 21.40 27.95 -7.69
N ILE A 626 21.98 27.62 -8.84
CA ILE A 626 21.51 28.00 -10.16
C ILE A 626 21.74 26.86 -11.15
N SER A 627 20.81 26.71 -12.09
CA SER A 627 20.91 25.82 -13.25
C SER A 627 20.20 26.48 -14.43
N VAL A 628 20.50 26.04 -15.66
CA VAL A 628 19.86 26.56 -16.87
C VAL A 628 19.04 25.51 -17.61
N GLY A 629 17.85 25.92 -18.04
CA GLY A 629 16.97 25.16 -18.92
C GLY A 629 16.66 25.94 -20.18
N VAL A 630 16.55 25.23 -21.31
CA VAL A 630 16.24 25.82 -22.63
C VAL A 630 15.06 25.07 -23.25
N SER A 631 14.07 25.79 -23.76
CA SER A 631 12.90 25.29 -24.49
C SER A 631 12.70 26.14 -25.75
N GLU A 632 12.81 25.54 -26.93
CA GLU A 632 12.75 26.21 -28.24
C GLU A 632 13.61 27.49 -28.31
N GLU A 633 13.00 28.67 -28.19
CA GLU A 633 13.67 29.97 -28.21
C GLU A 633 13.82 30.61 -26.81
N SER A 634 13.39 29.97 -25.74
CA SER A 634 13.40 30.52 -24.38
C SER A 634 14.40 29.80 -23.48
N ALA A 635 15.18 30.57 -22.72
CA ALA A 635 16.09 30.06 -21.71
C ALA A 635 15.73 30.64 -20.33
N CYS A 636 15.83 29.81 -19.30
CA CYS A 636 15.45 30.16 -17.93
C CYS A 636 16.53 29.73 -16.94
N VAL A 637 16.92 30.67 -16.07
CA VAL A 637 17.86 30.47 -14.97
C VAL A 637 17.21 30.94 -13.66
N PRO A 638 16.74 30.03 -12.80
CA PRO A 638 16.34 30.36 -11.44
C PRO A 638 17.56 30.45 -10.54
N VAL A 639 17.67 31.56 -9.80
CA VAL A 639 18.65 31.79 -8.74
C VAL A 639 17.94 31.64 -7.40
N VAL A 640 18.16 30.54 -6.70
CA VAL A 640 17.66 30.34 -5.33
C VAL A 640 18.73 30.78 -4.36
N ILE A 641 18.42 31.72 -3.47
CA ILE A 641 19.33 32.28 -2.46
C ILE A 641 18.76 31.99 -1.07
N ILE A 642 19.59 31.44 -0.19
CA ILE A 642 19.24 31.07 1.18
C ILE A 642 20.25 31.63 2.15
N GLY A 643 19.78 32.09 3.31
CA GLY A 643 20.65 32.47 4.42
C GLY A 643 19.90 32.77 5.71
N PRO A 644 20.62 32.93 6.83
CA PRO A 644 20.03 33.09 8.15
C PRO A 644 19.42 34.49 8.40
N ASP A 645 19.83 35.52 7.66
CA ASP A 645 19.29 36.89 7.79
C ASP A 645 18.40 37.25 6.61
N ARG A 646 17.10 37.42 6.89
CA ARG A 646 16.08 37.83 5.91
C ARG A 646 16.48 39.12 5.19
N LYS A 647 17.01 40.12 5.90
CA LYS A 647 17.36 41.41 5.28
C LYS A 647 18.53 41.26 4.31
N ALA A 648 19.53 40.46 4.66
CA ALA A 648 20.67 40.17 3.78
C ALA A 648 20.22 39.41 2.51
N VAL A 649 19.37 38.38 2.67
CA VAL A 649 18.83 37.59 1.55
C VAL A 649 17.97 38.44 0.62
N SER A 650 17.06 39.26 1.17
CA SER A 650 16.24 40.17 0.37
C SER A 650 17.06 41.26 -0.31
N SER A 651 18.09 41.81 0.36
CA SER A 651 18.97 42.82 -0.24
C SER A 651 19.77 42.25 -1.41
N LEU A 652 20.33 41.04 -1.25
CA LEU A 652 21.06 40.36 -2.32
C LEU A 652 20.13 40.01 -3.48
N SER A 653 18.96 39.45 -3.21
CA SER A 653 17.95 39.10 -4.22
C SER A 653 17.45 40.31 -4.99
N ALA A 654 17.25 41.46 -4.33
CA ALA A 654 16.92 42.71 -4.99
C ALA A 654 18.05 43.19 -5.92
N LYS A 655 19.32 43.09 -5.50
CA LYS A 655 20.48 43.41 -6.34
C LYS A 655 20.62 42.46 -7.53
N VAL A 656 20.31 41.17 -7.36
CA VAL A 656 20.26 40.21 -8.47
C VAL A 656 19.15 40.61 -9.45
N ARG A 657 17.93 40.88 -8.96
CA ARG A 657 16.81 41.33 -9.82
C ARG A 657 17.14 42.61 -10.61
N SER A 658 17.91 43.54 -10.03
CA SER A 658 18.30 44.78 -10.73
C SER A 658 19.46 44.57 -11.71
N SER A 659 20.35 43.61 -11.46
CA SER A 659 21.58 43.42 -12.25
C SER A 659 21.42 42.43 -13.39
N VAL A 660 20.39 41.57 -13.35
CA VAL A 660 20.12 40.57 -14.40
C VAL A 660 18.91 40.93 -15.29
N ARG A 661 18.26 42.08 -15.05
CA ARG A 661 17.19 42.61 -15.91
C ARG A 661 17.70 43.13 -17.25
#